data_AF-A0A2J6TUJ5-F1
#
_entry.id   AF-A0A2J6TUJ5-F1
#
_cell.length_a   1.000
_cell.length_b   1.000
_cell.length_c   1.000
_cell.angle_alpha   90.00
_cell.angle_beta   90.00
_cell.angle_gamma   90.00
#
_symmetry.space_group_name_H-M   'P 1'
#
loop_
_entity.id
_entity.type
_entity.pdbx_description
1 polymer ?
#
loop_
_entity_poly.entity_id
_entity_poly.type
_entity_poly.pdbx_seq_one_letter_code
_entity_poly.pdbx_strand_id
1 'polypeptide(L)'
;MSSMLEKKSPQEMILPGAGDPTSDAGVSLEKKSSPRTDLFRTLAHLLLSLGWLAPILAVSVLNFRSYVVGTNLSCGVRRCRADPWAVEAAGSQQFESHDHEILNALQLVAKALEIWFVFLAGVVVFGLTILLAGKGDGLPMRHLKIPFDYTDLGSFLEPSLWTSIIPRIETRPQPRSDATRSLQPTTSRRNLYIFVGFVLAIGIVCNLMGPVTAVLLLPSLSWREVGVPEKYRVFTDMASTDPPMNPKFLNSGWCTLANLTAGNYSCVSSEIDTMLLQTDGTIPSVNSEELVSFVFNYTWDPIFDFWDILAPNRQVLDSISDDYYGWSSIYNPDYNPPVDLANFSVSTFQALSNAREVIVHRQGPSLLLSGGCFAAVSTSAVHISNDKGVFCYDFTGYYIPTLFPVSGTSNEENVSTMCMPTGSGWTGDNAHSEFQVANYSSSDPIAVNVYSTEKVIYLNQSTHHCATGTNATNSTSCDWNSMFAADIESDMRNISINPLVAEYYSSDNSTFWICLSFSYLRLSTYILDTSGNNPFSLGLVELQGEDVIHPADDPIFIHPDWVLASLSVDRGSTVPEYRGSSTVLADALQFSGSDESIGLAEVHAIIMGQALSLINYATEDVNSTSDKLPTSTPMLNVSLLLYAWMYGLQSVTSKLGVAVALIGCVIVLLGIVIKAWRRTVPRDLLDFVTVALKQTPPEVLKNLEEKETVKVRFRMRNQKDTEFEF
;
A
#
# COMPACT_ATOMS: atom_id res chain seq x y z
N MET A 1 -35.49 35.32 -47.26
CA MET A 1 -36.04 36.65 -46.95
C MET A 1 -34.86 37.54 -46.61
N SER A 2 -34.25 38.19 -47.61
CA SER A 2 -34.51 39.59 -47.99
C SER A 2 -34.39 40.55 -46.81
N SER A 3 -33.64 41.65 -46.84
CA SER A 3 -32.65 42.21 -47.77
C SER A 3 -32.20 43.53 -47.12
N MET A 4 -30.92 43.87 -47.27
CA MET A 4 -30.37 45.22 -47.54
C MET A 4 -30.94 46.46 -46.81
N LEU A 5 -30.05 47.08 -46.03
CA LEU A 5 -29.49 48.43 -46.24
C LEU A 5 -30.40 49.49 -46.88
N GLU A 6 -30.64 50.61 -46.17
CA GLU A 6 -30.44 51.93 -46.81
C GLU A 6 -30.19 53.09 -45.83
N LYS A 7 -29.24 53.95 -46.24
CA LYS A 7 -28.85 55.25 -45.68
C LYS A 7 -30.00 56.26 -45.67
N LYS A 8 -29.99 57.20 -44.69
CA LYS A 8 -30.18 58.63 -44.99
C LYS A 8 -29.79 59.56 -43.83
N SER A 9 -29.14 60.65 -44.21
CA SER A 9 -28.82 61.93 -43.54
C SER A 9 -28.76 62.96 -44.68
N PRO A 10 -28.78 64.31 -44.52
CA PRO A 10 -29.12 65.22 -43.41
C PRO A 10 -30.09 66.37 -43.85
N GLN A 11 -30.18 67.43 -43.00
CA GLN A 11 -30.47 68.87 -43.26
C GLN A 11 -31.78 69.42 -42.68
N GLU A 12 -31.64 70.27 -41.64
CA GLU A 12 -31.88 71.75 -41.61
C GLU A 12 -33.35 72.06 -41.22
N MET A 13 -33.72 73.03 -40.39
CA MET A 13 -33.30 74.43 -40.30
C MET A 13 -33.99 75.08 -39.05
N ILE A 14 -33.46 76.23 -38.60
CA ILE A 14 -34.11 77.39 -37.92
C ILE A 14 -33.56 77.77 -36.52
N LEU A 15 -32.77 78.86 -36.55
CA LEU A 15 -32.36 79.87 -35.54
C LEU A 15 -33.53 80.84 -35.19
N PRO A 16 -33.50 81.81 -34.23
CA PRO A 16 -32.35 82.68 -33.87
C PRO A 16 -32.25 83.25 -32.42
N GLY A 17 -31.16 84.01 -32.18
CA GLY A 17 -31.04 85.07 -31.15
C GLY A 17 -29.71 85.01 -30.36
N ALA A 18 -28.59 85.51 -30.86
CA ALA A 18 -28.10 86.91 -30.83
C ALA A 18 -27.71 87.43 -29.42
N GLY A 19 -26.40 87.57 -29.17
CA GLY A 19 -25.81 88.32 -28.06
C GLY A 19 -24.40 87.85 -27.66
N ASP A 20 -23.37 88.58 -28.07
CA ASP A 20 -21.96 88.56 -27.63
C ASP A 20 -21.66 89.97 -27.03
N PRO A 21 -20.58 90.28 -26.26
CA PRO A 21 -19.45 89.47 -25.81
C PRO A 21 -18.94 89.72 -24.34
N THR A 22 -17.88 88.99 -23.97
CA THR A 22 -16.85 89.22 -22.91
C THR A 22 -17.15 88.91 -21.42
N SER A 23 -16.44 87.91 -20.85
CA SER A 23 -15.37 88.08 -19.83
C SER A 23 -15.10 86.79 -19.04
N ASP A 24 -13.88 86.71 -18.52
CA ASP A 24 -13.12 85.58 -17.97
C ASP A 24 -13.67 84.85 -16.73
N ALA A 25 -12.98 83.72 -16.45
CA ALA A 25 -12.90 82.95 -15.21
C ALA A 25 -14.06 81.96 -14.96
N GLY A 26 -13.85 80.64 -14.86
CA GLY A 26 -12.73 79.94 -14.25
C GLY A 26 -13.16 79.36 -12.90
N VAL A 27 -14.01 78.33 -12.89
CA VAL A 27 -14.23 77.44 -11.72
C VAL A 27 -14.57 76.03 -12.22
N SER A 28 -13.58 75.13 -12.22
CA SER A 28 -13.80 73.70 -12.38
C SER A 28 -14.07 73.06 -11.02
N LEU A 29 -15.24 72.44 -10.89
CA LEU A 29 -15.74 71.72 -9.72
C LEU A 29 -14.80 70.58 -9.30
N GLU A 30 -14.19 70.73 -8.12
CA GLU A 30 -13.44 69.69 -7.41
C GLU A 30 -14.43 68.74 -6.70
N LYS A 31 -14.61 67.52 -7.24
CA LYS A 31 -15.50 66.50 -6.67
C LYS A 31 -14.79 65.77 -5.53
N LYS A 32 -14.95 66.28 -4.30
CA LYS A 32 -14.47 65.66 -3.05
C LYS A 32 -15.14 64.30 -2.84
N SER A 33 -14.39 63.20 -2.90
CA SER A 33 -14.92 61.85 -2.62
C SER A 33 -15.32 61.72 -1.15
N SER A 34 -16.47 61.09 -0.89
CA SER A 34 -17.04 60.93 0.45
C SER A 34 -16.30 59.85 1.26
N PRO A 35 -16.06 60.05 2.58
CA PRO A 35 -15.39 59.07 3.45
C PRO A 35 -16.14 57.73 3.58
N ARG A 36 -17.44 57.67 3.26
CA ARG A 36 -18.22 56.41 3.24
C ARG A 36 -17.79 55.47 2.11
N THR A 37 -17.40 56.01 0.97
CA THR A 37 -17.00 55.23 -0.22
C THR A 37 -15.67 54.49 0.00
N ASP A 38 -14.73 55.08 0.76
CA ASP A 38 -13.42 54.49 1.04
C ASP A 38 -13.49 53.38 2.08
N LEU A 39 -14.37 53.53 3.07
CA LEU A 39 -14.60 52.50 4.09
C LEU A 39 -15.25 51.25 3.46
N PHE A 40 -16.22 51.44 2.56
CA PHE A 40 -16.84 50.36 1.80
C PHE A 40 -15.84 49.63 0.88
N ARG A 41 -15.00 50.36 0.13
CA ARG A 41 -13.94 49.77 -0.73
C ARG A 41 -12.88 49.01 0.06
N THR A 42 -12.60 49.42 1.29
CA THR A 42 -11.66 48.73 2.19
C THR A 42 -12.28 47.47 2.75
N LEU A 43 -13.53 47.54 3.21
CA LEU A 43 -14.28 46.39 3.72
C LEU A 43 -14.50 45.33 2.63
N ALA A 44 -14.88 45.74 1.42
CA ALA A 44 -15.11 44.84 0.29
C ALA A 44 -13.85 44.06 -0.09
N HIS A 45 -12.68 44.69 -0.08
CA HIS A 45 -11.41 43.98 -0.35
C HIS A 45 -11.00 43.09 0.80
N LEU A 46 -11.24 43.49 2.05
CA LEU A 46 -10.93 42.63 3.20
C LEU A 46 -11.80 41.37 3.17
N LEU A 47 -13.09 41.50 2.85
CA LEU A 47 -13.99 40.37 2.61
C LEU A 47 -13.54 39.52 1.42
N LEU A 48 -13.11 40.14 0.31
CA LEU A 48 -12.61 39.44 -0.86
C LEU A 48 -11.31 38.67 -0.58
N SER A 49 -10.40 39.23 0.21
CA SER A 49 -9.15 38.57 0.61
C SER A 49 -9.38 37.42 1.60
N LEU A 50 -10.25 37.63 2.60
CA LEU A 50 -10.63 36.58 3.54
C LEU A 50 -11.42 35.46 2.86
N GLY A 51 -12.27 35.80 1.89
CA GLY A 51 -13.05 34.84 1.11
C GLY A 51 -12.19 33.89 0.28
N TRP A 52 -11.01 34.32 -0.17
CA TRP A 52 -10.04 33.45 -0.85
C TRP A 52 -9.21 32.61 0.14
N LEU A 53 -8.82 33.17 1.28
CA LEU A 53 -8.02 32.47 2.30
C LEU A 53 -8.78 31.28 2.91
N ALA A 54 -10.06 31.44 3.19
CA ALA A 54 -10.88 30.41 3.85
C ALA A 54 -10.86 29.04 3.13
N PRO A 55 -11.18 28.93 1.83
CA PRO A 55 -11.17 27.64 1.12
C PRO A 55 -9.76 27.05 1.01
N ILE A 56 -8.73 27.87 0.77
CA ILE A 56 -7.34 27.38 0.65
C ILE A 56 -6.82 26.80 1.96
N LEU A 57 -7.09 27.46 3.08
CA LEU A 57 -6.71 26.96 4.41
C LEU A 57 -7.50 25.69 4.78
N ALA A 58 -8.79 25.65 4.50
CA ALA A 58 -9.62 24.48 4.76
C ALA A 58 -9.11 23.24 4.01
N VAL A 59 -8.85 23.38 2.71
CA VAL A 59 -8.31 22.30 1.87
C VAL A 59 -6.91 21.88 2.32
N SER A 60 -6.06 22.84 2.72
CA SER A 60 -4.74 22.53 3.26
C SER A 60 -4.84 21.66 4.53
N VAL A 61 -5.75 22.00 5.44
CA VAL A 61 -5.99 21.21 6.66
C VAL A 61 -6.47 19.79 6.34
N LEU A 62 -7.37 19.63 5.35
CA LEU A 62 -7.84 18.31 4.92
C LEU A 62 -6.69 17.46 4.35
N ASN A 63 -5.81 18.05 3.56
CA ASN A 63 -4.62 17.38 3.02
C ASN A 63 -3.61 16.99 4.11
N PHE A 64 -3.40 17.83 5.13
CA PHE A 64 -2.55 17.49 6.28
C PHE A 64 -3.10 16.37 7.14
N ARG A 65 -4.43 16.26 7.25
CA ARG A 65 -5.09 15.21 8.06
C ARG A 65 -5.29 13.90 7.30
N SER A 66 -4.89 13.82 6.04
CA SER A 66 -5.19 12.71 5.14
C SER A 66 -6.68 12.33 5.18
N TYR A 67 -7.55 13.33 5.04
CA TYR A 67 -9.00 13.14 5.22
C TYR A 67 -9.57 12.21 4.15
N VAL A 68 -10.28 11.17 4.59
CA VAL A 68 -10.98 10.21 3.72
C VAL A 68 -12.34 10.79 3.37
N VAL A 69 -12.57 11.02 2.08
CA VAL A 69 -13.85 11.50 1.54
C VAL A 69 -14.87 10.37 1.50
N GLY A 70 -14.45 9.20 1.02
CA GLY A 70 -15.21 7.96 1.08
C GLY A 70 -15.14 7.12 -0.19
N THR A 71 -16.13 6.23 -0.35
CA THR A 71 -16.21 5.27 -1.47
C THR A 71 -16.38 5.96 -2.81
N ASN A 72 -17.12 7.08 -2.80
CA ASN A 72 -17.26 8.01 -3.91
C ASN A 72 -17.14 9.45 -3.40
N LEU A 73 -17.00 10.42 -4.29
CA LEU A 73 -16.83 11.83 -3.95
C LEU A 73 -18.09 12.48 -3.38
N SER A 74 -19.27 11.97 -3.75
CA SER A 74 -20.56 12.43 -3.21
C SER A 74 -20.75 12.04 -1.74
N CYS A 75 -20.02 11.01 -1.27
CA CYS A 75 -20.11 10.52 0.10
C CYS A 75 -19.43 11.42 1.14
N GLY A 76 -18.62 12.38 0.70
CA GLY A 76 -18.09 13.42 1.58
C GLY A 76 -19.20 14.31 2.17
N VAL A 77 -20.36 14.38 1.51
CA VAL A 77 -21.51 15.23 1.91
C VAL A 77 -22.69 14.39 2.44
N ARG A 78 -22.85 13.15 1.97
CA ARG A 78 -23.87 12.20 2.45
C ARG A 78 -23.19 10.94 2.95
N ARG A 79 -23.61 10.39 4.10
CA ARG A 79 -23.13 9.06 4.50
C ARG A 79 -23.60 8.05 3.46
N CYS A 80 -22.69 7.52 2.66
CA CYS A 80 -22.98 6.35 1.83
C CYS A 80 -22.40 5.12 2.49
N ARG A 81 -23.10 4.01 2.37
CA ARG A 81 -22.53 2.68 2.51
C ARG A 81 -22.56 2.11 1.11
N ALA A 82 -21.41 2.01 0.45
CA ALA A 82 -21.32 1.19 -0.76
C ALA A 82 -20.94 -0.20 -0.26
N ASP A 83 -21.81 -1.17 -0.53
CA ASP A 83 -21.49 -2.57 -0.28
C ASP A 83 -20.49 -3.01 -1.37
N PRO A 84 -19.23 -3.32 -1.03
CA PRO A 84 -18.25 -3.80 -2.00
C PRO A 84 -18.62 -5.18 -2.58
N TRP A 85 -19.61 -5.86 -1.99
CA TRP A 85 -20.07 -7.20 -2.34
C TRP A 85 -21.37 -7.25 -3.13
N ALA A 86 -21.99 -6.10 -3.39
CA ALA A 86 -23.16 -6.05 -4.25
C ALA A 86 -22.74 -6.51 -5.65
N VAL A 87 -23.21 -7.71 -6.04
CA VAL A 87 -22.99 -8.39 -7.34
C VAL A 87 -23.37 -7.51 -8.55
N GLU A 88 -24.03 -6.38 -8.31
CA GLU A 88 -24.33 -5.38 -9.31
C GLU A 88 -23.07 -4.57 -9.69
N ALA A 89 -22.36 -5.06 -10.72
CA ALA A 89 -21.43 -4.28 -11.54
C ALA A 89 -22.02 -2.94 -12.09
N ALA A 90 -23.32 -2.69 -11.90
CA ALA A 90 -24.00 -1.43 -12.18
C ALA A 90 -23.66 -0.31 -11.19
N GLY A 91 -23.35 -0.64 -9.92
CA GLY A 91 -23.02 0.36 -8.90
C GLY A 91 -21.70 1.09 -9.18
N SER A 92 -20.67 0.37 -9.64
CA SER A 92 -19.34 0.92 -9.94
C SER A 92 -19.36 1.91 -11.11
N GLN A 93 -20.10 1.60 -12.19
CA GLN A 93 -20.28 2.52 -13.32
C GLN A 93 -21.08 3.77 -12.94
N GLN A 94 -22.10 3.63 -12.08
CA GLN A 94 -22.87 4.76 -11.61
C GLN A 94 -22.01 5.68 -10.71
N PHE A 95 -21.19 5.11 -9.83
CA PHE A 95 -20.24 5.88 -9.01
C PHE A 95 -19.18 6.58 -9.86
N GLU A 96 -18.64 5.92 -10.88
CA GLU A 96 -17.64 6.51 -11.78
C GLU A 96 -18.20 7.73 -12.54
N SER A 97 -19.45 7.65 -13.01
CA SER A 97 -20.10 8.77 -13.70
C SER A 97 -20.30 10.00 -12.80
N HIS A 98 -20.75 9.80 -11.55
CA HIS A 98 -20.93 10.88 -10.59
C HIS A 98 -19.61 11.45 -10.07
N ASP A 99 -18.60 10.60 -9.88
CA ASP A 99 -17.24 11.05 -9.50
C ASP A 99 -16.65 11.95 -10.60
N HIS A 100 -16.81 11.60 -11.87
CA HIS A 100 -16.38 12.45 -12.98
C HIS A 100 -17.07 13.80 -13.00
N GLU A 101 -18.38 13.87 -12.76
CA GLU A 101 -19.12 15.15 -12.69
C GLU A 101 -18.60 16.04 -11.56
N ILE A 102 -18.34 15.47 -10.38
CA ILE A 102 -17.84 16.21 -9.22
C ILE A 102 -16.40 16.68 -9.46
N LEU A 103 -15.54 15.84 -10.03
CA LEU A 103 -14.17 16.23 -10.39
C LEU A 103 -14.15 17.38 -11.40
N ASN A 104 -15.01 17.33 -12.41
CA ASN A 104 -15.15 18.42 -13.39
C ASN A 104 -15.61 19.72 -12.72
N ALA A 105 -16.56 19.64 -11.78
CA ALA A 105 -16.99 20.80 -11.00
C ALA A 105 -15.87 21.36 -10.11
N LEU A 106 -15.09 20.51 -9.44
CA LEU A 106 -13.95 20.91 -8.62
C LEU A 106 -12.83 21.55 -9.44
N GLN A 107 -12.59 21.08 -10.67
CA GLN A 107 -11.64 21.72 -11.60
C GLN A 107 -12.08 23.14 -11.96
N LEU A 108 -13.38 23.37 -12.17
CA LEU A 108 -13.91 24.71 -12.42
C LEU A 108 -13.72 25.62 -11.20
N VAL A 109 -13.95 25.09 -9.99
CA VAL A 109 -13.68 25.82 -8.73
C VAL A 109 -12.20 26.14 -8.58
N ALA A 110 -11.29 25.19 -8.87
CA ALA A 110 -9.85 25.43 -8.85
C ALA A 110 -9.46 26.57 -9.80
N LYS A 111 -10.01 26.57 -11.03
CA LYS A 111 -9.77 27.65 -11.99
C LYS A 111 -10.31 29.00 -11.51
N ALA A 112 -11.48 29.01 -10.86
CA ALA A 112 -12.02 30.23 -10.27
C ALA A 112 -11.13 30.78 -9.13
N LEU A 113 -10.60 29.91 -8.27
CA LEU A 113 -9.66 30.30 -7.20
C LEU A 113 -8.32 30.81 -7.74
N GLU A 114 -7.83 30.25 -8.84
CA GLU A 114 -6.65 30.77 -9.56
C GLU A 114 -6.90 32.21 -10.04
N ILE A 115 -7.98 32.44 -10.79
CA ILE A 115 -8.32 33.76 -11.33
C ILE A 115 -8.54 34.77 -10.18
N TRP A 116 -9.19 34.34 -9.10
CA TRP A 116 -9.38 35.16 -7.90
C TRP A 116 -8.04 35.53 -7.25
N PHE A 117 -7.11 34.58 -7.11
CA PHE A 117 -5.78 34.88 -6.59
C PHE A 117 -5.02 35.87 -7.48
N VAL A 118 -5.01 35.65 -8.80
CA VAL A 118 -4.35 36.55 -9.76
C VAL A 118 -4.91 37.97 -9.61
N PHE A 119 -6.23 38.13 -9.49
CA PHE A 119 -6.82 39.44 -9.23
C PHE A 119 -6.29 40.07 -7.93
N LEU A 120 -6.25 39.33 -6.82
CA LEU A 120 -5.72 39.82 -5.54
C LEU A 120 -4.23 40.20 -5.63
N ALA A 121 -3.41 39.37 -6.28
CA ALA A 121 -2.00 39.62 -6.51
C ALA A 121 -1.78 40.90 -7.34
N GLY A 122 -2.58 41.11 -8.38
CA GLY A 122 -2.56 42.33 -9.18
C GLY A 122 -2.84 43.58 -8.35
N VAL A 123 -3.77 43.52 -7.38
CA VAL A 123 -4.03 44.64 -6.45
C VAL A 123 -2.81 44.91 -5.56
N VAL A 124 -2.09 43.88 -5.11
CA VAL A 124 -0.84 44.04 -4.33
C VAL A 124 0.26 44.69 -5.16
N VAL A 125 0.51 44.18 -6.37
CA VAL A 125 1.52 44.72 -7.29
C VAL A 125 1.21 46.19 -7.60
N PHE A 126 -0.04 46.51 -7.93
CA PHE A 126 -0.48 47.88 -8.16
C PHE A 126 -0.31 48.78 -6.93
N GLY A 127 -0.65 48.27 -5.74
CA GLY A 127 -0.44 48.97 -4.47
C GLY A 127 1.02 49.33 -4.23
N LEU A 128 1.93 48.40 -4.48
CA LEU A 128 3.38 48.60 -4.35
C LEU A 128 3.92 49.57 -5.41
N THR A 129 3.46 49.47 -6.66
CA THR A 129 3.84 50.38 -7.74
C THR A 129 3.51 51.83 -7.38
N ILE A 130 2.34 52.09 -6.80
CA ILE A 130 1.98 53.44 -6.38
C ILE A 130 2.77 53.90 -5.15
N LEU A 131 3.02 53.02 -4.17
CA LEU A 131 3.86 53.35 -3.02
C LEU A 131 5.28 53.76 -3.43
N LEU A 132 5.85 53.09 -4.44
CA LEU A 132 7.15 53.44 -5.01
C LEU A 132 7.09 54.71 -5.85
N ALA A 133 6.03 54.91 -6.65
CA ALA A 133 5.86 56.14 -7.44
C ALA A 133 5.62 57.40 -6.57
N GLY A 134 5.11 57.23 -5.35
CA GLY A 134 4.89 58.31 -4.38
C GLY A 134 6.08 58.64 -3.47
N LYS A 135 7.16 57.83 -3.45
CA LYS A 135 8.36 58.05 -2.63
C LYS A 135 9.54 58.56 -3.46
N GLY A 136 10.17 59.66 -3.04
CA GLY A 136 11.47 60.11 -3.54
C GLY A 136 11.49 60.50 -5.03
N ASP A 137 12.38 59.85 -5.80
CA ASP A 137 12.77 60.21 -7.18
C ASP A 137 11.78 59.81 -8.28
N GLY A 138 10.63 59.21 -7.94
CA GLY A 138 9.67 58.68 -8.91
C GLY A 138 10.04 57.31 -9.50
N LEU A 139 9.11 56.71 -10.25
CA LEU A 139 9.22 55.38 -10.85
C LEU A 139 9.47 55.49 -12.36
N PRO A 140 10.44 54.77 -12.98
CA PRO A 140 10.61 54.78 -14.43
C PRO A 140 9.34 54.37 -15.17
N MET A 141 9.04 54.99 -16.30
CA MET A 141 7.78 54.80 -17.04
C MET A 141 7.49 53.33 -17.37
N ARG A 142 8.52 52.53 -17.69
CA ARG A 142 8.39 51.08 -17.92
C ARG A 142 7.82 50.32 -16.72
N HIS A 143 8.17 50.76 -15.51
CA HIS A 143 7.73 50.09 -14.28
C HIS A 143 6.26 50.37 -13.94
N LEU A 144 5.62 51.36 -14.59
CA LEU A 144 4.18 51.57 -14.50
C LEU A 144 3.36 50.54 -15.30
N LYS A 145 3.99 49.85 -16.27
CA LYS A 145 3.37 48.76 -17.03
C LYS A 145 3.38 47.43 -16.27
N ILE A 146 4.23 47.29 -15.26
CA ILE A 146 4.43 46.05 -14.49
C ILE A 146 3.11 45.49 -13.89
N PRO A 147 2.19 46.29 -13.31
CA PRO A 147 0.90 45.76 -12.82
C PRO A 147 0.00 45.13 -13.90
N PHE A 148 0.26 45.39 -15.19
CA PHE A 148 -0.48 44.82 -16.31
C PHE A 148 0.21 43.60 -16.92
N ASP A 149 1.55 43.53 -16.83
CA ASP A 149 2.35 42.47 -17.46
C ASP A 149 2.90 41.43 -16.45
N TYR A 150 2.65 41.57 -15.14
CA TYR A 150 3.31 40.75 -14.10
C TYR A 150 3.07 39.24 -14.19
N THR A 151 2.01 38.80 -14.87
CA THR A 151 1.73 37.38 -15.11
C THR A 151 2.53 36.81 -16.28
N ASP A 152 3.00 37.66 -17.21
CA ASP A 152 3.83 37.27 -18.35
C ASP A 152 5.31 37.27 -17.95
N LEU A 153 5.86 36.08 -17.70
CA LEU A 153 7.27 35.88 -17.34
C LEU A 153 8.23 36.33 -18.46
N GLY A 154 7.77 36.33 -19.73
CA GLY A 154 8.55 36.81 -20.87
C GLY A 154 8.86 38.31 -20.79
N SER A 155 7.99 39.10 -20.16
CA SER A 155 8.16 40.55 -19.99
C SER A 155 9.37 40.91 -19.11
N PHE A 156 9.81 39.99 -18.24
CA PHE A 156 11.00 40.16 -17.38
C PHE A 156 12.31 39.83 -18.09
N LEU A 157 12.25 39.15 -19.24
CA LEU A 157 13.42 38.90 -20.09
C LEU A 157 13.75 40.09 -21.00
N GLU A 158 12.84 41.07 -21.10
CA GLU A 158 13.10 42.27 -21.89
C GLU A 158 14.25 43.11 -21.29
N PRO A 159 15.31 43.41 -22.08
CA PRO A 159 16.42 44.26 -21.62
C PRO A 159 15.97 45.67 -21.21
N SER A 160 14.84 46.15 -21.75
CA SER A 160 14.25 47.45 -21.48
C SER A 160 13.87 47.64 -20.00
N LEU A 161 13.45 46.56 -19.33
CA LEU A 161 13.04 46.57 -17.93
C LEU A 161 14.23 46.81 -17.00
N TRP A 162 15.32 46.05 -17.20
CA TRP A 162 16.53 46.13 -16.40
C TRP A 162 17.38 47.36 -16.69
N THR A 163 17.48 47.76 -17.96
CA THR A 163 18.23 48.96 -18.37
C THR A 163 17.59 50.27 -17.90
N SER A 164 16.27 50.27 -17.62
CA SER A 164 15.56 51.44 -17.06
C SER A 164 15.82 51.68 -15.56
N ILE A 165 16.47 50.75 -14.86
CA ILE A 165 16.89 50.89 -13.45
C ILE A 165 18.15 51.76 -13.33
N ILE A 166 18.96 51.86 -14.40
CA ILE A 166 20.21 52.63 -14.43
C ILE A 166 19.90 54.09 -14.83
N PRO A 167 19.99 55.09 -13.92
CA PRO A 167 19.75 56.48 -14.28
C PRO A 167 20.87 57.03 -15.18
N ARG A 168 20.51 57.90 -16.14
CA ARG A 168 21.48 58.72 -16.89
C ARG A 168 22.13 59.69 -15.90
N ILE A 169 23.47 59.75 -15.90
CA ILE A 169 24.21 60.87 -15.33
C ILE A 169 23.96 62.04 -16.29
N GLU A 170 23.12 62.99 -15.87
CA GLU A 170 22.83 64.18 -16.65
C GLU A 170 24.06 65.10 -16.59
N THR A 171 24.95 64.99 -17.57
CA THR A 171 26.06 65.92 -17.77
C THR A 171 25.52 67.21 -18.39
N ARG A 172 24.94 68.09 -17.57
CA ARG A 172 24.82 69.51 -17.91
C ARG A 172 25.11 70.36 -16.67
N PRO A 173 26.07 71.31 -16.70
CA PRO A 173 26.43 72.10 -15.54
C PRO A 173 25.35 73.17 -15.30
N GLN A 174 24.56 73.03 -14.24
CA GLN A 174 23.87 74.17 -13.64
C GLN A 174 24.78 74.84 -12.61
N PRO A 175 24.82 76.18 -12.54
CA PRO A 175 25.71 76.90 -11.65
C PRO A 175 25.24 76.77 -10.20
N ARG A 176 26.22 76.50 -9.35
CA ARG A 176 26.16 76.40 -7.89
C ARG A 176 25.29 77.46 -7.23
N SER A 177 24.34 77.01 -6.40
CA SER A 177 24.27 77.47 -5.01
C SER A 177 23.85 76.31 -4.11
N ASP A 178 24.57 76.22 -2.99
CA ASP A 178 24.31 75.49 -1.76
C ASP A 178 24.50 73.97 -1.72
N ALA A 179 25.70 73.63 -1.24
CA ALA A 179 26.08 72.34 -0.74
C ALA A 179 25.35 72.05 0.58
N THR A 180 24.46 71.06 0.58
CA THR A 180 24.35 70.06 1.66
C THR A 180 23.45 68.91 1.18
N ARG A 181 23.89 67.66 1.45
CA ARG A 181 23.23 66.36 1.15
C ARG A 181 23.30 65.82 -0.29
N SER A 182 24.52 65.52 -0.74
CA SER A 182 24.78 64.46 -1.72
C SER A 182 25.17 63.15 -1.00
N LEU A 183 24.21 62.28 -0.66
CA LEU A 183 24.47 60.84 -0.40
C LEU A 183 23.16 60.07 -0.18
N GLN A 184 22.38 59.85 -1.26
CA GLN A 184 21.33 58.81 -1.22
C GLN A 184 20.93 58.16 -2.59
N PRO A 185 21.81 58.02 -3.61
CA PRO A 185 21.40 57.33 -4.86
C PRO A 185 21.41 55.79 -4.78
N THR A 186 22.04 55.16 -3.77
CA THR A 186 22.22 53.69 -3.71
C THR A 186 20.99 52.95 -3.16
N THR A 187 20.29 53.53 -2.19
CA THR A 187 19.09 52.93 -1.56
C THR A 187 17.90 52.85 -2.50
N SER A 188 17.74 53.83 -3.39
CA SER A 188 16.68 53.86 -4.42
C SER A 188 16.83 52.72 -5.45
N ARG A 189 18.07 52.44 -5.89
CA ARG A 189 18.37 51.33 -6.82
C ARG A 189 18.08 49.97 -6.19
N ARG A 190 18.54 49.75 -4.95
CA ARG A 190 18.29 48.49 -4.24
C ARG A 190 16.79 48.21 -4.09
N ASN A 191 15.99 49.24 -3.78
CA ASN A 191 14.54 49.08 -3.64
C ASN A 191 13.85 48.73 -4.97
N LEU A 192 14.33 49.25 -6.11
CA LEU A 192 13.81 48.89 -7.44
C LEU A 192 14.16 47.45 -7.83
N TYR A 193 15.39 46.98 -7.57
CA TYR A 193 15.76 45.58 -7.77
C TYR A 193 14.94 44.63 -6.89
N ILE A 194 14.73 44.97 -5.62
CA ILE A 194 13.88 44.20 -4.70
C ILE A 194 12.43 44.19 -5.21
N PHE A 195 11.92 45.32 -5.71
CA PHE A 195 10.57 45.40 -6.29
C PHE A 195 10.42 44.50 -7.51
N VAL A 196 11.32 44.60 -8.50
CA VAL A 196 11.28 43.76 -9.71
C VAL A 196 11.41 42.28 -9.35
N GLY A 197 12.34 41.91 -8.46
CA GLY A 197 12.49 40.54 -7.97
C GLY A 197 11.25 40.03 -7.24
N PHE A 198 10.59 40.89 -6.44
CA PHE A 198 9.35 40.56 -5.77
C PHE A 198 8.19 40.36 -6.76
N VAL A 199 8.05 41.21 -7.78
CA VAL A 199 7.03 41.03 -8.82
C VAL A 199 7.29 39.76 -9.63
N LEU A 200 8.56 39.47 -9.97
CA LEU A 200 8.92 38.21 -10.63
C LEU A 200 8.51 37.00 -9.78
N ALA A 201 8.78 37.04 -8.46
CA ALA A 201 8.34 35.99 -7.54
C ALA A 201 6.81 35.85 -7.50
N ILE A 202 6.06 36.96 -7.46
CA ILE A 202 4.59 36.93 -7.57
C ILE A 202 4.15 36.33 -8.90
N GLY A 203 4.80 36.69 -10.01
CA GLY A 203 4.51 36.16 -11.34
C GLY A 203 4.68 34.64 -11.41
N ILE A 204 5.77 34.11 -10.83
CA ILE A 204 6.00 32.67 -10.70
C ILE A 204 4.89 32.01 -9.88
N VAL A 205 4.55 32.58 -8.72
CA VAL A 205 3.47 32.04 -7.86
C VAL A 205 2.11 32.07 -8.59
N CYS A 206 1.80 33.13 -9.35
CA CYS A 206 0.56 33.21 -10.13
C CYS A 206 0.47 32.12 -11.20
N ASN A 207 1.57 31.85 -11.90
CA ASN A 207 1.63 30.79 -12.91
C ASN A 207 1.55 29.39 -12.28
N LEU A 208 2.08 29.20 -11.08
CA LEU A 208 1.99 27.94 -10.34
C LEU A 208 0.64 27.75 -9.63
N MET A 209 -0.12 28.83 -9.37
CA MET A 209 -1.35 28.76 -8.59
C MET A 209 -2.43 27.88 -9.25
N GLY A 210 -2.50 27.83 -10.58
CA GLY A 210 -3.44 26.97 -11.30
C GLY A 210 -3.22 25.48 -11.00
N PRO A 211 -2.05 24.91 -11.32
CA PRO A 211 -1.71 23.53 -10.97
C PRO A 211 -1.81 23.24 -9.47
N VAL A 212 -1.39 24.18 -8.61
CA VAL A 212 -1.41 24.04 -7.14
C VAL A 212 -2.83 23.92 -6.61
N THR A 213 -3.72 24.81 -7.03
CA THR A 213 -5.13 24.79 -6.59
C THR A 213 -5.83 23.52 -7.06
N ALA A 214 -5.54 23.03 -8.26
CA ALA A 214 -6.07 21.77 -8.77
C ALA A 214 -5.61 20.58 -7.91
N VAL A 215 -4.30 20.44 -7.65
CA VAL A 215 -3.76 19.32 -6.86
C VAL A 215 -4.25 19.33 -5.41
N LEU A 216 -4.51 20.50 -4.83
CA LEU A 216 -5.01 20.60 -3.46
C LEU A 216 -6.51 20.31 -3.37
N LEU A 217 -7.31 20.83 -4.31
CA LEU A 217 -8.78 20.70 -4.30
C LEU A 217 -9.26 19.32 -4.74
N LEU A 218 -8.55 18.69 -5.66
CA LEU A 218 -8.94 17.38 -6.19
C LEU A 218 -8.43 16.30 -5.23
N PRO A 219 -9.32 15.57 -4.54
CA PRO A 219 -8.91 14.36 -3.84
C PRO A 219 -8.46 13.31 -4.86
N SER A 220 -7.63 12.37 -4.42
CA SER A 220 -7.13 11.27 -5.24
C SER A 220 -7.58 9.93 -4.69
N LEU A 221 -7.78 8.97 -5.59
CA LEU A 221 -7.89 7.56 -5.21
C LEU A 221 -6.50 7.05 -4.83
N SER A 222 -6.38 6.54 -3.61
CA SER A 222 -5.14 5.92 -3.15
C SER A 222 -5.42 4.83 -2.13
N TRP A 223 -4.45 3.95 -1.94
CA TRP A 223 -4.45 2.99 -0.85
C TRP A 223 -4.00 3.65 0.44
N ARG A 224 -4.70 3.35 1.53
CA ARG A 224 -4.32 3.76 2.87
C ARG A 224 -4.30 2.55 3.78
N GLU A 225 -3.14 2.29 4.36
CA GLU A 225 -3.02 1.32 5.43
C GLU A 225 -3.65 1.88 6.70
N VAL A 226 -4.51 1.07 7.32
CA VAL A 226 -5.06 1.30 8.64
C VAL A 226 -4.64 0.12 9.50
N GLY A 227 -3.80 0.40 10.50
CA GLY A 227 -3.49 -0.59 11.51
C GLY A 227 -4.75 -0.92 12.30
N VAL A 228 -5.06 -2.22 12.41
CA VAL A 228 -6.09 -2.68 13.33
C VAL A 228 -5.48 -2.60 14.72
N PRO A 229 -6.16 -2.01 15.71
CA PRO A 229 -5.70 -2.02 17.10
C PRO A 229 -5.90 -3.42 17.71
N GLU A 230 -5.34 -4.46 17.10
CA GLU A 230 -5.07 -5.71 17.80
C GLU A 230 -3.82 -5.51 18.67
N LYS A 231 -3.83 -6.09 19.86
CA LYS A 231 -2.63 -6.23 20.66
C LYS A 231 -1.63 -7.01 19.81
N TYR A 232 -0.46 -6.46 19.57
CA TYR A 232 0.61 -7.18 18.89
C TYR A 232 0.77 -8.56 19.51
N ARG A 233 0.57 -9.61 18.70
CA ARG A 233 0.79 -10.99 19.13
C ARG A 233 2.16 -11.43 18.62
N VAL A 234 2.87 -12.15 19.46
CA VAL A 234 4.14 -12.76 19.11
C VAL A 234 3.89 -14.25 18.93
N PHE A 235 4.37 -14.80 17.82
CA PHE A 235 4.37 -16.25 17.61
C PHE A 235 5.37 -16.89 18.59
N THR A 236 4.91 -17.92 19.30
CA THR A 236 5.75 -18.62 20.28
C THR A 236 6.14 -20.02 19.82
N ASP A 237 5.17 -20.80 19.34
CA ASP A 237 5.41 -22.20 19.00
C ASP A 237 4.36 -22.77 18.03
N MET A 238 4.73 -23.84 17.31
CA MET A 238 3.82 -24.68 16.54
C MET A 238 3.45 -25.92 17.36
N ALA A 239 2.16 -26.24 17.46
CA ALA A 239 1.68 -27.44 18.13
C ALA A 239 1.83 -28.71 17.26
N SER A 240 3.01 -28.91 16.66
CA SER A 240 3.27 -30.01 15.74
C SER A 240 3.82 -31.25 16.41
N THR A 241 4.49 -31.11 17.56
CA THR A 241 5.15 -32.20 18.29
C THR A 241 4.19 -33.11 19.04
N ASP A 242 3.13 -32.54 19.57
CA ASP A 242 2.08 -33.26 20.26
C ASP A 242 1.01 -33.77 19.28
N PRO A 243 0.31 -34.87 19.62
CA PRO A 243 -0.81 -35.35 18.81
C PRO A 243 -1.95 -34.30 18.75
N PRO A 244 -2.79 -34.34 17.71
CA PRO A 244 -3.88 -33.39 17.53
C PRO A 244 -4.84 -33.35 18.75
N MET A 245 -4.93 -32.20 19.41
CA MET A 245 -5.83 -31.96 20.55
C MET A 245 -6.72 -30.72 20.39
N ASN A 246 -6.81 -30.16 19.17
CA ASN A 246 -7.49 -28.90 18.95
C ASN A 246 -8.99 -28.98 19.32
N PRO A 247 -9.49 -28.11 20.23
CA PRO A 247 -10.91 -28.08 20.58
C PRO A 247 -11.82 -27.74 19.39
N LYS A 248 -11.32 -27.16 18.30
CA LYS A 248 -12.11 -26.93 17.08
C LYS A 248 -12.55 -28.21 16.38
N PHE A 249 -11.82 -29.32 16.56
CA PHE A 249 -12.27 -30.63 16.07
C PHE A 249 -13.49 -31.17 16.83
N LEU A 250 -13.85 -30.55 17.96
CA LEU A 250 -14.97 -30.96 18.81
C LEU A 250 -16.33 -30.41 18.34
N ASN A 251 -16.39 -29.75 17.17
CA ASN A 251 -17.60 -29.11 16.65
C ASN A 251 -18.72 -30.10 16.33
N SER A 252 -18.39 -31.38 16.17
CA SER A 252 -19.37 -32.44 16.08
C SER A 252 -19.69 -32.91 17.50
N GLY A 253 -20.96 -32.85 17.94
CA GLY A 253 -21.37 -33.12 19.33
C GLY A 253 -21.04 -34.53 19.89
N TRP A 254 -20.31 -35.34 19.13
CA TRP A 254 -19.83 -36.68 19.44
C TRP A 254 -18.29 -36.80 19.47
N CYS A 255 -17.54 -35.76 19.06
CA CYS A 255 -16.09 -35.68 19.20
C CYS A 255 -15.74 -35.00 20.53
N THR A 256 -15.00 -35.69 21.39
CA THR A 256 -14.59 -35.18 22.71
C THR A 256 -13.08 -35.16 22.84
N LEU A 257 -12.53 -34.35 23.74
CA LEU A 257 -11.08 -34.36 24.02
C LEU A 257 -10.60 -35.76 24.41
N ALA A 258 -11.43 -36.54 25.11
CA ALA A 258 -11.13 -37.93 25.45
C ALA A 258 -10.94 -38.83 24.21
N ASN A 259 -11.73 -38.61 23.15
CA ASN A 259 -11.55 -39.33 21.88
C ASN A 259 -10.22 -38.98 21.23
N LEU A 260 -9.88 -37.69 21.15
CA LEU A 260 -8.61 -37.24 20.57
C LEU A 260 -7.40 -37.78 21.34
N THR A 261 -7.45 -37.77 22.67
CA THR A 261 -6.38 -38.35 23.51
C THR A 261 -6.27 -39.87 23.38
N ALA A 262 -7.36 -40.55 23.00
CA ALA A 262 -7.36 -41.99 22.77
C ALA A 262 -6.87 -42.36 21.36
N GLY A 263 -6.61 -41.38 20.48
CA GLY A 263 -6.26 -41.61 19.08
C GLY A 263 -7.47 -41.90 18.19
N ASN A 264 -8.67 -41.50 18.62
CA ASN A 264 -9.91 -41.66 17.85
C ASN A 264 -10.19 -40.38 17.04
N TYR A 265 -9.68 -40.32 15.81
CA TYR A 265 -9.82 -39.17 14.91
C TYR A 265 -10.96 -39.32 13.87
N SER A 266 -11.71 -40.41 13.88
CA SER A 266 -12.88 -40.61 13.00
C SER A 266 -13.98 -39.55 13.16
N CYS A 267 -13.98 -38.83 14.28
CA CYS A 267 -14.90 -37.73 14.55
C CYS A 267 -14.44 -36.35 14.08
N VAL A 268 -13.19 -36.22 13.61
CA VAL A 268 -12.62 -35.00 13.04
C VAL A 268 -13.24 -34.77 11.66
N SER A 269 -13.76 -33.57 11.40
CA SER A 269 -14.23 -33.21 10.05
C SER A 269 -13.02 -32.98 9.14
N SER A 270 -12.86 -33.82 8.12
CA SER A 270 -11.86 -33.62 7.06
C SER A 270 -12.55 -33.53 5.70
N GLU A 271 -12.17 -32.52 4.91
CA GLU A 271 -12.60 -32.33 3.52
C GLU A 271 -11.72 -33.13 2.54
N ILE A 272 -10.86 -34.02 3.04
CA ILE A 272 -9.87 -34.74 2.23
C ILE A 272 -10.49 -35.57 1.10
N ASP A 273 -11.69 -36.14 1.27
CA ASP A 273 -12.33 -36.91 0.20
C ASP A 273 -12.72 -36.01 -0.97
N THR A 274 -13.27 -34.83 -0.68
CA THR A 274 -13.63 -33.86 -1.72
C THR A 274 -12.38 -33.29 -2.40
N MET A 275 -11.30 -33.09 -1.65
CA MET A 275 -10.02 -32.63 -2.19
C MET A 275 -9.44 -33.64 -3.18
N LEU A 276 -9.33 -34.90 -2.77
CA LEU A 276 -8.73 -35.96 -3.58
C LEU A 276 -9.58 -36.28 -4.83
N LEU A 277 -10.92 -36.25 -4.72
CA LEU A 277 -11.81 -36.51 -5.86
C LEU A 277 -11.85 -35.36 -6.90
N GLN A 278 -11.47 -34.14 -6.54
CA GLN A 278 -11.43 -33.00 -7.47
C GLN A 278 -10.11 -32.88 -8.25
N THR A 279 -9.13 -33.73 -7.96
CA THR A 279 -7.78 -33.61 -8.49
C THR A 279 -7.65 -34.33 -9.82
N ASP A 280 -8.13 -33.77 -10.94
CA ASP A 280 -7.93 -34.33 -12.29
C ASP A 280 -6.48 -34.07 -12.82
N GLY A 281 -5.47 -34.20 -11.95
CA GLY A 281 -4.05 -34.10 -12.28
C GLY A 281 -3.51 -32.70 -12.66
N THR A 282 -4.31 -31.63 -12.65
CA THR A 282 -3.84 -30.31 -13.13
C THR A 282 -4.42 -29.06 -12.46
N ILE A 283 -5.24 -29.16 -11.40
CA ILE A 283 -5.79 -27.99 -10.69
C ILE A 283 -5.69 -28.24 -9.17
N PRO A 284 -5.18 -27.30 -8.38
CA PRO A 284 -5.19 -27.45 -6.94
C PRO A 284 -6.62 -27.28 -6.42
N SER A 285 -7.10 -28.23 -5.62
CA SER A 285 -8.46 -28.21 -5.07
C SER A 285 -8.68 -26.93 -4.26
N VAL A 286 -9.79 -26.24 -4.53
CA VAL A 286 -10.20 -25.07 -3.74
C VAL A 286 -10.83 -25.59 -2.45
N ASN A 287 -10.17 -25.30 -1.35
CA ASN A 287 -10.59 -25.66 -0.01
C ASN A 287 -11.32 -24.50 0.65
N SER A 288 -12.07 -24.79 1.71
CA SER A 288 -12.72 -23.76 2.52
C SER A 288 -12.35 -23.90 3.99
N GLU A 289 -12.17 -22.76 4.64
CA GLU A 289 -12.21 -22.65 6.09
C GLU A 289 -13.27 -21.58 6.41
N GLU A 290 -14.41 -22.03 6.92
CA GLU A 290 -15.58 -21.18 7.19
C GLU A 290 -16.04 -20.33 5.98
N LEU A 291 -15.83 -19.01 6.01
CA LEU A 291 -16.27 -18.06 4.97
C LEU A 291 -15.19 -17.77 3.92
N VAL A 292 -13.96 -18.27 4.13
CA VAL A 292 -12.85 -18.04 3.21
C VAL A 292 -12.46 -19.31 2.48
N SER A 293 -12.00 -19.14 1.25
CA SER A 293 -11.45 -20.23 0.44
C SER A 293 -9.93 -20.12 0.39
N PHE A 294 -9.24 -21.24 0.20
CA PHE A 294 -7.80 -21.27 0.05
C PHE A 294 -7.37 -22.41 -0.87
N VAL A 295 -6.13 -22.35 -1.32
CA VAL A 295 -5.52 -23.32 -2.23
C VAL A 295 -4.11 -23.59 -1.74
N PHE A 296 -3.65 -24.83 -1.84
CA PHE A 296 -2.25 -25.15 -1.58
C PHE A 296 -1.37 -24.67 -2.73
N ASN A 297 -0.31 -23.95 -2.42
CA ASN A 297 0.72 -23.64 -3.41
C ASN A 297 1.58 -24.89 -3.61
N TYR A 298 1.43 -25.54 -4.76
CA TYR A 298 2.09 -26.80 -5.11
C TYR A 298 3.09 -26.56 -6.24
N THR A 299 4.33 -26.97 -6.03
CA THR A 299 5.35 -27.02 -7.06
C THR A 299 5.93 -28.42 -7.17
N TRP A 300 6.01 -28.95 -8.38
CA TRP A 300 6.58 -30.27 -8.66
C TRP A 300 7.84 -30.12 -9.50
N ASP A 301 8.91 -30.79 -9.07
CA ASP A 301 10.12 -30.96 -9.84
C ASP A 301 10.13 -32.34 -10.54
N PRO A 302 9.85 -32.38 -11.86
CA PRO A 302 9.80 -33.64 -12.60
C PRO A 302 11.17 -34.32 -12.76
N ILE A 303 12.27 -33.62 -12.46
CA ILE A 303 13.64 -34.19 -12.57
C ILE A 303 13.95 -35.08 -11.36
N PHE A 304 13.46 -34.71 -10.19
CA PHE A 304 13.76 -35.41 -8.93
C PHE A 304 12.55 -36.16 -8.35
N ASP A 305 11.38 -36.01 -8.96
CA ASP A 305 10.09 -36.50 -8.42
C ASP A 305 9.84 -35.98 -6.99
N PHE A 306 10.24 -34.72 -6.78
CA PHE A 306 10.08 -33.99 -5.54
C PHE A 306 8.95 -32.99 -5.68
N TRP A 307 8.24 -32.79 -4.58
CA TRP A 307 7.17 -31.82 -4.51
C TRP A 307 7.39 -30.92 -3.30
N ASP A 308 7.06 -29.65 -3.48
CA ASP A 308 7.00 -28.67 -2.39
C ASP A 308 5.56 -28.16 -2.28
N ILE A 309 5.03 -28.15 -1.06
CA ILE A 309 3.70 -27.64 -0.73
C ILE A 309 3.82 -26.59 0.35
N LEU A 310 3.35 -25.37 0.08
CA LEU A 310 3.10 -24.40 1.14
C LEU A 310 1.68 -24.57 1.68
N ALA A 311 1.57 -25.15 2.87
CA ALA A 311 0.31 -25.35 3.57
C ALA A 311 -0.07 -24.10 4.40
N PRO A 312 -1.24 -23.48 4.13
CA PRO A 312 -1.78 -22.45 5.00
C PRO A 312 -2.22 -23.04 6.34
N ASN A 313 -2.23 -22.20 7.36
CA ASN A 313 -2.68 -22.56 8.70
C ASN A 313 -4.17 -22.22 8.86
N ARG A 314 -5.01 -23.23 9.17
CA ARG A 314 -6.47 -23.04 9.32
C ARG A 314 -6.84 -22.14 10.50
N GLN A 315 -6.03 -22.07 11.57
CA GLN A 315 -6.26 -21.12 12.67
C GLN A 315 -6.07 -19.66 12.21
N VAL A 316 -5.15 -19.40 11.27
CA VAL A 316 -5.00 -18.08 10.64
C VAL A 316 -6.18 -17.79 9.70
N LEU A 317 -6.54 -18.75 8.85
CA LEU A 317 -7.66 -18.60 7.90
C LEU A 317 -8.99 -18.33 8.61
N ASP A 318 -9.25 -18.99 9.73
CA ASP A 318 -10.40 -18.73 10.59
C ASP A 318 -10.38 -17.32 11.18
N SER A 319 -9.21 -16.82 11.61
CA SER A 319 -9.08 -15.43 12.05
C SER A 319 -9.38 -14.44 10.90
N ILE A 320 -9.03 -14.79 9.66
CA ILE A 320 -9.39 -14.00 8.47
C ILE A 320 -10.89 -14.12 8.17
N SER A 321 -11.50 -15.30 8.37
CA SER A 321 -12.96 -15.50 8.28
C SER A 321 -13.70 -14.61 9.29
N ASP A 322 -13.22 -14.53 10.53
CA ASP A 322 -13.73 -13.62 11.56
C ASP A 322 -13.58 -12.15 11.15
N ASP A 323 -12.41 -11.76 10.63
CA ASP A 323 -12.16 -10.41 10.11
C ASP A 323 -13.14 -10.09 8.95
N TYR A 324 -13.33 -11.05 8.05
CA TYR A 324 -14.24 -10.97 6.91
C TYR A 324 -15.70 -10.87 7.36
N TYR A 325 -16.14 -11.67 8.32
CA TYR A 325 -17.50 -11.62 8.88
C TYR A 325 -17.74 -10.29 9.60
N GLY A 326 -16.82 -9.88 10.46
CA GLY A 326 -16.87 -8.63 11.20
C GLY A 326 -16.99 -7.44 10.26
N TRP A 327 -16.26 -7.45 9.15
CA TRP A 327 -16.32 -6.37 8.18
C TRP A 327 -17.52 -6.44 7.23
N SER A 328 -17.85 -7.61 6.67
CA SER A 328 -19.05 -7.77 5.81
C SER A 328 -20.34 -7.37 6.54
N SER A 329 -20.42 -7.64 7.85
CA SER A 329 -21.54 -7.23 8.69
C SER A 329 -21.74 -5.70 8.77
N ILE A 330 -20.68 -4.89 8.57
CA ILE A 330 -20.75 -3.41 8.58
C ILE A 330 -21.70 -2.88 7.48
N TYR A 331 -21.79 -3.60 6.36
CA TYR A 331 -22.63 -3.20 5.22
C TYR A 331 -24.08 -3.67 5.36
N ASN A 332 -24.40 -4.51 6.36
CA ASN A 332 -25.77 -4.91 6.62
C ASN A 332 -26.59 -3.70 7.14
N PRO A 333 -27.74 -3.36 6.51
CA PRO A 333 -28.58 -2.23 6.92
C PRO A 333 -29.08 -2.32 8.37
N ASP A 334 -29.19 -3.53 8.92
CA ASP A 334 -29.66 -3.78 10.30
C ASP A 334 -28.53 -3.77 11.35
N TYR A 335 -27.27 -3.58 10.92
CA TYR A 335 -26.11 -3.60 11.81
C TYR A 335 -26.10 -2.43 12.80
N ASN A 336 -26.05 -2.75 14.10
CA ASN A 336 -26.13 -1.77 15.18
C ASN A 336 -24.76 -1.62 15.86
N PRO A 337 -23.96 -0.59 15.52
CA PRO A 337 -22.55 -0.51 15.87
C PRO A 337 -22.20 -0.58 17.37
N PRO A 338 -22.97 -0.06 18.35
CA PRO A 338 -22.52 -0.04 19.75
C PRO A 338 -22.55 -1.39 20.46
N VAL A 339 -23.16 -2.44 19.90
CA VAL A 339 -23.24 -3.78 20.53
C VAL A 339 -22.15 -4.73 20.02
N ASP A 340 -21.75 -4.58 18.75
CA ASP A 340 -20.88 -5.53 18.04
C ASP A 340 -19.48 -4.96 17.68
N LEU A 341 -19.13 -3.78 18.20
CA LEU A 341 -17.84 -3.08 18.04
C LEU A 341 -16.62 -3.79 18.69
N ALA A 342 -16.72 -5.08 19.03
CA ALA A 342 -15.70 -5.78 19.81
C ALA A 342 -14.31 -5.78 19.16
N ASN A 343 -14.24 -5.72 17.82
CA ASN A 343 -12.99 -5.91 17.07
C ASN A 343 -12.41 -4.62 16.45
N PHE A 344 -13.20 -3.55 16.29
CA PHE A 344 -12.75 -2.35 15.57
C PHE A 344 -12.95 -1.06 16.38
N SER A 345 -12.01 -0.12 16.25
CA SER A 345 -12.21 1.23 16.78
C SER A 345 -13.28 1.98 15.98
N VAL A 346 -13.96 2.96 16.58
CA VAL A 346 -14.94 3.82 15.88
C VAL A 346 -14.33 4.50 14.64
N SER A 347 -13.06 4.88 14.69
CA SER A 347 -12.34 5.44 13.54
C SER A 347 -12.06 4.42 12.44
N THR A 348 -11.73 3.18 12.81
CA THR A 348 -11.50 2.08 11.85
C THR A 348 -12.81 1.71 11.17
N PHE A 349 -13.90 1.62 11.94
CA PHE A 349 -15.25 1.39 11.42
C PHE A 349 -15.66 2.46 10.40
N GLN A 350 -15.46 3.75 10.72
CA GLN A 350 -15.77 4.84 9.79
C GLN A 350 -14.90 4.81 8.53
N ALA A 351 -13.65 4.36 8.63
CA ALA A 351 -12.78 4.21 7.48
C ALA A 351 -13.23 3.05 6.59
N LEU A 352 -13.58 1.90 7.17
CA LEU A 352 -14.07 0.71 6.47
C LEU A 352 -15.40 0.95 5.76
N SER A 353 -16.38 1.56 6.45
CA SER A 353 -17.69 1.87 5.84
C SER A 353 -17.59 2.82 4.64
N ASN A 354 -16.47 3.56 4.56
CA ASN A 354 -16.17 4.54 3.54
C ASN A 354 -15.11 4.05 2.54
N ALA A 355 -14.70 2.77 2.60
CA ALA A 355 -13.74 2.18 1.67
C ALA A 355 -14.46 1.58 0.45
N ARG A 356 -13.90 1.81 -0.74
CA ARG A 356 -14.40 1.28 -2.01
C ARG A 356 -13.97 -0.18 -2.20
N GLU A 357 -12.71 -0.47 -1.88
CA GLU A 357 -12.13 -1.81 -1.86
C GLU A 357 -11.28 -1.92 -0.59
N VAL A 358 -11.09 -3.13 -0.09
CA VAL A 358 -10.17 -3.37 1.02
C VAL A 358 -9.42 -4.66 0.76
N ILE A 359 -8.16 -4.65 1.15
CA ILE A 359 -7.33 -5.84 1.16
C ILE A 359 -6.94 -6.08 2.61
N VAL A 360 -7.16 -7.31 3.10
CA VAL A 360 -6.77 -7.73 4.43
C VAL A 360 -5.43 -8.43 4.31
N HIS A 361 -4.41 -7.93 5.01
CA HIS A 361 -3.14 -8.60 5.19
C HIS A 361 -3.04 -9.11 6.62
N ARG A 362 -2.86 -10.41 6.80
CA ARG A 362 -2.60 -11.02 8.10
C ARG A 362 -1.32 -11.84 8.02
N GLN A 363 -0.37 -11.56 8.90
CA GLN A 363 0.82 -12.40 9.03
C GLN A 363 0.51 -13.58 9.95
N GLY A 364 0.95 -14.76 9.54
CA GLY A 364 0.73 -16.00 10.29
C GLY A 364 1.76 -17.06 9.92
N PRO A 365 1.90 -18.10 10.75
CA PRO A 365 2.69 -19.26 10.38
C PRO A 365 2.05 -19.99 9.20
N SER A 366 2.89 -20.58 8.38
CA SER A 366 2.59 -21.53 7.30
C SER A 366 3.64 -22.62 7.36
N LEU A 367 3.33 -23.79 6.81
CA LEU A 367 4.26 -24.92 6.81
C LEU A 367 4.61 -25.27 5.38
N LEU A 368 5.89 -25.16 5.04
CA LEU A 368 6.41 -25.65 3.77
C LEU A 368 6.76 -27.12 3.95
N LEU A 369 6.23 -27.96 3.10
CA LEU A 369 6.50 -29.38 3.07
C LEU A 369 7.30 -29.70 1.81
N SER A 370 8.37 -30.46 1.97
CA SER A 370 9.21 -30.93 0.86
C SER A 370 9.36 -32.43 0.97
N GLY A 371 9.18 -33.17 -0.13
CA GLY A 371 9.20 -34.62 -0.05
C GLY A 371 9.13 -35.33 -1.39
N GLY A 372 9.20 -36.67 -1.32
CA GLY A 372 9.16 -37.56 -2.48
C GLY A 372 8.75 -38.97 -2.09
N CYS A 373 8.24 -39.74 -3.05
CA CYS A 373 7.81 -41.13 -2.85
C CYS A 373 8.59 -42.09 -3.75
N PHE A 374 8.97 -43.24 -3.22
CA PHE A 374 9.85 -44.22 -3.87
C PHE A 374 9.25 -45.62 -3.83
N ALA A 375 9.30 -46.31 -4.96
CA ALA A 375 8.80 -47.68 -5.11
C ALA A 375 9.90 -48.71 -4.87
N ALA A 376 9.52 -49.95 -4.52
CA ALA A 376 10.42 -51.11 -4.56
C ALA A 376 11.75 -50.91 -3.80
N VAL A 377 11.71 -50.10 -2.74
CA VAL A 377 12.87 -49.83 -1.88
C VAL A 377 13.15 -51.07 -1.03
N SER A 378 14.41 -51.51 -1.01
CA SER A 378 14.81 -52.64 -0.18
C SER A 378 14.87 -52.21 1.28
N THR A 379 14.24 -52.98 2.17
CA THR A 379 14.19 -52.67 3.60
C THR A 379 14.91 -53.72 4.44
N SER A 380 15.46 -53.29 5.57
CA SER A 380 15.98 -54.20 6.59
C SER A 380 15.64 -53.71 7.99
N ALA A 381 15.23 -54.66 8.83
CA ALA A 381 14.95 -54.42 10.24
C ALA A 381 16.04 -55.07 11.10
N VAL A 382 16.73 -54.26 11.91
CA VAL A 382 17.76 -54.69 12.84
C VAL A 382 17.23 -54.62 14.25
N HIS A 383 17.19 -55.76 14.94
CA HIS A 383 16.72 -55.83 16.32
C HIS A 383 17.90 -55.74 17.30
N ILE A 384 18.05 -54.63 18.02
CA ILE A 384 19.17 -54.41 18.96
C ILE A 384 18.83 -54.95 20.35
N SER A 385 17.67 -54.58 20.88
CA SER A 385 17.12 -55.02 22.16
C SER A 385 15.60 -55.06 22.12
N ASN A 386 14.96 -55.59 23.15
CA ASN A 386 13.50 -55.70 23.25
C ASN A 386 12.76 -54.36 23.01
N ASP A 387 13.42 -53.25 23.31
CA ASP A 387 12.91 -51.89 23.21
C ASP A 387 13.63 -51.02 22.16
N LYS A 388 14.69 -51.52 21.51
CA LYS A 388 15.42 -50.82 20.44
C LYS A 388 15.50 -51.64 19.16
N GLY A 389 14.95 -51.09 18.09
CA GLY A 389 15.16 -51.53 16.72
C GLY A 389 15.77 -50.41 15.87
N VAL A 390 16.27 -50.78 14.70
CA VAL A 390 16.63 -49.86 13.63
C VAL A 390 15.98 -50.38 12.36
N PHE A 391 15.36 -49.48 11.61
CA PHE A 391 14.79 -49.80 10.31
C PHE A 391 15.54 -49.03 9.23
N CYS A 392 15.99 -49.73 8.21
CA CYS A 392 16.83 -49.17 7.15
C CYS A 392 16.17 -49.33 5.78
N TYR A 393 16.33 -48.30 4.97
CA TYR A 393 15.83 -48.19 3.60
C TYR A 393 17.01 -48.02 2.67
N ASP A 394 17.15 -48.92 1.72
CA ASP A 394 18.21 -48.90 0.73
C ASP A 394 17.67 -48.36 -0.62
N PHE A 395 18.08 -47.14 -0.92
CA PHE A 395 17.73 -46.43 -2.15
C PHE A 395 18.73 -46.69 -3.29
N THR A 396 19.57 -47.73 -3.19
CA THR A 396 20.52 -48.10 -4.24
C THR A 396 19.80 -48.31 -5.57
N GLY A 397 20.07 -47.43 -6.54
CA GLY A 397 19.42 -47.41 -7.87
C GLY A 397 18.60 -46.15 -8.16
N TYR A 398 18.27 -45.35 -7.13
CA TYR A 398 17.70 -44.03 -7.28
C TYR A 398 18.82 -42.97 -7.37
N TYR A 399 18.86 -42.20 -8.45
CA TYR A 399 19.83 -41.12 -8.63
C TYR A 399 19.22 -39.79 -8.16
N ILE A 400 19.43 -39.43 -6.90
CA ILE A 400 18.98 -38.14 -6.33
C ILE A 400 20.19 -37.42 -5.71
N PRO A 401 21.03 -36.76 -6.51
CA PRO A 401 22.30 -36.17 -6.05
C PRO A 401 22.16 -35.01 -5.06
N THR A 402 20.94 -34.49 -4.92
CA THR A 402 20.59 -33.32 -4.12
C THR A 402 20.08 -33.69 -2.72
N LEU A 403 19.65 -34.95 -2.50
CA LEU A 403 19.11 -35.44 -1.22
C LEU A 403 19.83 -36.67 -0.66
N PHE A 404 20.60 -37.40 -1.46
CA PHE A 404 21.45 -38.46 -0.96
C PHE A 404 22.89 -38.11 -1.29
N PRO A 405 23.84 -38.33 -0.37
CA PRO A 405 25.22 -37.89 -0.56
C PRO A 405 25.81 -38.65 -1.74
N VAL A 406 25.91 -37.98 -2.88
CA VAL A 406 26.73 -38.42 -4.00
C VAL A 406 28.09 -37.76 -3.81
N SER A 407 29.05 -38.52 -3.30
CA SER A 407 30.44 -38.09 -3.27
C SER A 407 30.88 -37.81 -4.71
N GLY A 408 31.16 -36.54 -4.99
CA GLY A 408 31.77 -36.13 -6.23
C GLY A 408 33.11 -36.86 -6.42
N THR A 409 33.20 -37.57 -7.53
CA THR A 409 34.42 -38.05 -8.21
C THR A 409 35.15 -39.27 -7.65
N SER A 410 35.23 -40.27 -8.55
CA SER A 410 36.14 -41.43 -8.62
C SER A 410 35.93 -42.59 -7.64
N ASN A 411 35.33 -43.66 -8.15
CA ASN A 411 35.50 -45.08 -7.76
C ASN A 411 35.23 -45.47 -6.29
N GLU A 412 34.52 -44.65 -5.52
CA GLU A 412 33.99 -44.98 -4.20
C GLU A 412 32.46 -45.00 -4.32
N GLU A 413 31.87 -46.20 -4.34
CA GLU A 413 30.44 -46.47 -4.57
C GLU A 413 29.49 -45.89 -3.50
N ASN A 414 28.24 -45.68 -3.92
CA ASN A 414 27.21 -44.79 -3.37
C ASN A 414 26.72 -45.11 -1.93
N VAL A 415 26.48 -44.05 -1.16
CA VAL A 415 25.84 -44.09 0.17
C VAL A 415 24.38 -43.68 0.02
N SER A 416 23.48 -44.65 -0.02
CA SER A 416 22.03 -44.43 -0.21
C SER A 416 21.17 -45.25 0.74
N THR A 417 21.72 -45.65 1.90
CA THR A 417 20.97 -46.36 2.93
C THR A 417 20.63 -45.43 4.09
N MET A 418 19.36 -45.08 4.22
CA MET A 418 18.82 -44.30 5.34
C MET A 418 18.39 -45.25 6.45
N CYS A 419 18.77 -45.00 7.69
CA CYS A 419 18.35 -45.79 8.84
C CYS A 419 17.72 -44.91 9.91
N MET A 420 16.59 -45.36 10.45
CA MET A 420 15.84 -44.70 11.49
C MET A 420 15.75 -45.55 12.76
N PRO A 421 15.78 -44.92 13.95
CA PRO A 421 15.57 -45.63 15.19
C PRO A 421 14.08 -46.02 15.32
N THR A 422 13.81 -47.24 15.77
CA THR A 422 12.45 -47.72 16.06
C THR A 422 12.37 -48.29 17.48
N GLY A 423 11.22 -48.14 18.13
CA GLY A 423 11.00 -48.61 19.51
C GLY A 423 11.28 -47.57 20.59
N SER A 424 10.73 -47.80 21.78
CA SER A 424 10.71 -46.85 22.90
C SER A 424 12.02 -46.72 23.69
N GLY A 425 13.03 -47.55 23.39
CA GLY A 425 14.31 -47.55 24.08
C GLY A 425 15.27 -46.45 23.62
N TRP A 426 14.96 -45.78 22.50
CA TRP A 426 15.74 -44.64 22.01
C TRP A 426 15.43 -43.36 22.79
N THR A 427 16.43 -42.50 22.94
CA THR A 427 16.25 -41.15 23.47
C THR A 427 15.81 -40.24 22.33
N GLY A 428 14.99 -39.23 22.66
CA GLY A 428 14.52 -38.25 21.69
C GLY A 428 13.04 -38.40 21.34
N ASP A 429 12.54 -37.45 20.55
CA ASP A 429 11.16 -37.44 20.08
C ASP A 429 11.03 -38.46 18.93
N ASN A 430 10.39 -39.59 19.21
CA ASN A 430 10.09 -40.62 18.22
C ASN A 430 8.65 -41.07 18.40
N ALA A 431 7.86 -40.96 17.35
CA ALA A 431 6.44 -41.29 17.36
C ALA A 431 6.07 -42.17 16.16
N HIS A 432 5.05 -43.00 16.35
CA HIS A 432 4.57 -43.93 15.34
C HIS A 432 3.04 -44.03 15.40
N SER A 433 2.41 -44.01 14.23
CA SER A 433 0.98 -44.27 14.07
C SER A 433 0.75 -45.21 12.89
N GLU A 434 -0.21 -46.11 13.04
CA GLU A 434 -0.59 -47.09 12.01
C GLU A 434 -2.08 -46.99 11.70
N PHE A 435 -2.45 -47.24 10.45
CA PHE A 435 -3.83 -47.40 10.01
C PHE A 435 -3.87 -48.24 8.72
N GLN A 436 -5.08 -48.59 8.28
CA GLN A 436 -5.31 -49.36 7.06
C GLN A 436 -6.21 -48.60 6.11
N VAL A 437 -6.13 -48.93 4.83
CA VAL A 437 -6.99 -48.39 3.77
C VAL A 437 -7.60 -49.56 3.03
N ALA A 438 -8.93 -49.55 2.90
CA ALA A 438 -9.63 -50.60 2.19
C ALA A 438 -9.19 -50.60 0.73
N ASN A 439 -8.82 -51.78 0.24
CA ASN A 439 -8.51 -51.98 -1.16
C ASN A 439 -9.77 -52.48 -1.86
N TYR A 440 -10.22 -51.80 -2.91
CA TYR A 440 -11.41 -52.23 -3.66
C TYR A 440 -11.08 -53.34 -4.68
N SER A 441 -9.80 -53.49 -5.06
CA SER A 441 -9.36 -54.47 -6.07
C SER A 441 -8.88 -55.79 -5.45
N SER A 442 -8.67 -55.83 -4.13
CA SER A 442 -8.26 -57.00 -3.36
C SER A 442 -9.08 -57.10 -2.07
N SER A 443 -9.26 -58.31 -1.53
CA SER A 443 -9.90 -58.49 -0.21
C SER A 443 -9.05 -57.98 0.94
N ASP A 444 -7.76 -57.79 0.70
CA ASP A 444 -6.79 -57.50 1.74
C ASP A 444 -6.45 -56.00 1.74
N PRO A 445 -6.53 -55.31 2.89
CA PRO A 445 -6.33 -53.87 2.96
C PRO A 445 -4.86 -53.51 2.73
N ILE A 446 -4.64 -52.27 2.27
CA ILE A 446 -3.33 -51.63 2.27
C ILE A 446 -3.08 -51.13 3.68
N ALA A 447 -1.91 -51.39 4.22
CA ALA A 447 -1.57 -50.90 5.54
C ALA A 447 -0.50 -49.80 5.43
N VAL A 448 -0.64 -48.84 6.34
CA VAL A 448 0.09 -47.57 6.31
C VAL A 448 0.71 -47.34 7.67
N ASN A 449 2.04 -47.27 7.71
CA ASN A 449 2.79 -46.90 8.91
C ASN A 449 3.38 -45.52 8.72
N VAL A 450 3.22 -44.65 9.71
CA VAL A 450 3.77 -43.30 9.68
C VAL A 450 4.68 -43.14 10.89
N TYR A 451 5.95 -42.85 10.64
CA TYR A 451 6.97 -42.63 11.64
C TYR A 451 7.42 -41.18 11.60
N SER A 452 7.55 -40.57 12.77
CA SER A 452 8.31 -39.33 12.93
C SER A 452 9.44 -39.58 13.90
N THR A 453 10.65 -39.20 13.50
CA THR A 453 11.85 -39.44 14.30
C THR A 453 12.65 -38.17 14.40
N GLU A 454 13.20 -37.85 15.57
CA GLU A 454 14.09 -36.69 15.76
C GLU A 454 15.25 -36.71 14.75
N LYS A 455 15.75 -37.91 14.44
CA LYS A 455 16.93 -38.08 13.60
C LYS A 455 16.98 -39.41 12.86
N VAL A 456 17.40 -39.34 11.60
CA VAL A 456 17.87 -40.47 10.80
C VAL A 456 19.36 -40.33 10.48
N ILE A 457 19.97 -41.45 10.09
CA ILE A 457 21.37 -41.49 9.67
C ILE A 457 21.49 -42.12 8.29
N TYR A 458 22.51 -41.69 7.55
CA TYR A 458 22.86 -42.26 6.26
C TYR A 458 24.14 -43.09 6.39
N LEU A 459 24.08 -44.37 6.05
CA LEU A 459 25.19 -45.30 6.25
C LEU A 459 26.22 -45.20 5.13
N ASN A 460 27.45 -44.83 5.48
CA ASN A 460 28.55 -44.82 4.53
C ASN A 460 29.07 -46.23 4.18
N GLN A 461 30.02 -46.33 3.26
CA GLN A 461 30.62 -47.63 2.87
C GLN A 461 31.17 -48.44 4.06
N SER A 462 31.68 -47.77 5.11
CA SER A 462 32.26 -48.45 6.27
C SER A 462 31.21 -48.92 7.28
N THR A 463 29.95 -48.50 7.15
CA THR A 463 28.85 -48.84 8.06
C THR A 463 27.67 -49.51 7.35
N HIS A 464 27.62 -49.50 6.00
CA HIS A 464 26.55 -50.09 5.21
C HIS A 464 26.33 -51.59 5.50
N HIS A 465 27.40 -52.34 5.83
CA HIS A 465 27.29 -53.76 6.23
C HIS A 465 26.46 -53.97 7.50
N CYS A 466 26.22 -52.93 8.30
CA CYS A 466 25.37 -52.99 9.48
C CYS A 466 23.88 -53.14 9.13
N ALA A 467 23.45 -52.67 7.95
CA ALA A 467 22.08 -52.82 7.47
C ALA A 467 21.85 -54.12 6.69
N THR A 468 22.89 -54.77 6.16
CA THR A 468 22.77 -55.82 5.12
C THR A 468 23.28 -57.21 5.52
N GLY A 469 23.37 -57.55 6.82
CA GLY A 469 23.89 -58.87 7.22
C GLY A 469 23.47 -59.43 8.59
N THR A 470 23.79 -60.71 8.83
CA THR A 470 23.56 -61.45 10.10
C THR A 470 24.42 -60.98 11.28
N ASN A 471 25.33 -60.02 11.05
CA ASN A 471 26.25 -59.46 12.05
C ASN A 471 25.76 -58.15 12.70
N ALA A 472 24.52 -57.74 12.41
CA ALA A 472 23.97 -56.41 12.73
C ALA A 472 23.85 -56.08 14.23
N THR A 473 23.97 -57.09 15.12
CA THR A 473 23.67 -56.95 16.56
C THR A 473 24.87 -57.21 17.48
N ASN A 474 25.94 -57.84 16.99
CA ASN A 474 27.05 -58.33 17.83
C ASN A 474 28.45 -57.95 17.34
N SER A 475 28.58 -57.16 16.27
CA SER A 475 29.89 -56.69 15.81
C SER A 475 30.23 -55.35 16.48
N THR A 476 31.44 -55.21 17.01
CA THR A 476 31.95 -53.94 17.57
C THR A 476 32.04 -52.82 16.52
N SER A 477 31.81 -53.14 15.24
CA SER A 477 31.78 -52.19 14.12
C SER A 477 30.41 -51.56 13.87
N CYS A 478 29.32 -52.07 14.47
CA CYS A 478 27.96 -51.55 14.32
C CYS A 478 27.42 -50.96 15.63
N ASP A 479 28.10 -49.95 16.18
CA ASP A 479 27.63 -49.24 17.37
C ASP A 479 26.55 -48.21 17.00
N TRP A 480 25.30 -48.69 16.96
CA TRP A 480 24.14 -47.86 16.64
C TRP A 480 23.93 -46.68 17.58
N ASN A 481 24.25 -46.81 18.87
CA ASN A 481 24.09 -45.69 19.80
C ASN A 481 25.06 -44.55 19.46
N SER A 482 26.31 -44.90 19.14
CA SER A 482 27.31 -43.91 18.70
C SER A 482 26.92 -43.28 17.36
N MET A 483 26.42 -44.07 16.40
CA MET A 483 26.01 -43.55 15.09
C MET A 483 24.85 -42.55 15.19
N PHE A 484 23.81 -42.84 15.97
CA PHE A 484 22.71 -41.89 16.19
C PHE A 484 23.12 -40.69 17.06
N ALA A 485 24.12 -40.82 17.93
CA ALA A 485 24.64 -39.72 18.75
C ALA A 485 25.64 -38.79 18.03
N ALA A 486 26.19 -39.20 16.89
CA ALA A 486 27.19 -38.41 16.15
C ALA A 486 26.61 -37.12 15.57
N ASP A 487 27.38 -36.03 15.49
CA ASP A 487 26.90 -34.80 14.85
C ASP A 487 26.56 -35.02 13.37
N ILE A 488 25.50 -34.37 12.90
CA ILE A 488 25.05 -34.46 11.51
C ILE A 488 25.91 -33.53 10.66
N GLU A 489 26.41 -34.01 9.52
CA GLU A 489 27.15 -33.19 8.56
C GLU A 489 26.26 -32.04 8.05
N SER A 490 26.83 -30.85 7.86
CA SER A 490 26.07 -29.64 7.48
C SER A 490 25.19 -29.85 6.24
N ASP A 491 25.71 -30.62 5.28
CA ASP A 491 25.12 -30.81 3.97
C ASP A 491 23.96 -31.82 4.01
N MET A 492 23.88 -32.62 5.09
CA MET A 492 22.89 -33.67 5.33
C MET A 492 21.84 -33.26 6.37
N ARG A 493 21.96 -32.05 6.93
CA ARG A 493 21.16 -31.61 8.08
C ARG A 493 19.67 -31.59 7.79
N ASN A 494 19.28 -31.00 6.67
CA ASN A 494 17.89 -30.79 6.25
C ASN A 494 17.11 -32.08 5.98
N ILE A 495 17.83 -33.17 5.72
CA ILE A 495 17.27 -34.48 5.32
C ILE A 495 17.45 -35.54 6.41
N SER A 496 18.19 -35.21 7.47
CA SER A 496 18.46 -36.12 8.58
C SER A 496 17.69 -35.76 9.84
N ILE A 497 17.20 -34.53 9.97
CA ILE A 497 16.48 -34.02 11.15
C ILE A 497 14.98 -34.10 10.92
N ASN A 498 14.25 -34.61 11.92
CA ASN A 498 12.79 -34.63 11.97
C ASN A 498 12.08 -35.14 10.70
N PRO A 499 12.56 -36.19 9.99
CA PRO A 499 11.81 -36.72 8.86
C PRO A 499 10.49 -37.35 9.32
N LEU A 500 9.48 -37.20 8.48
CA LEU A 500 8.27 -38.01 8.52
C LEU A 500 8.36 -39.07 7.42
N VAL A 501 8.29 -40.34 7.80
CA VAL A 501 8.40 -41.49 6.91
C VAL A 501 7.06 -42.22 6.87
N ALA A 502 6.44 -42.28 5.70
CA ALA A 502 5.20 -43.05 5.49
C ALA A 502 5.49 -44.28 4.63
N GLU A 503 5.17 -45.45 5.15
CA GLU A 503 5.27 -46.73 4.46
C GLU A 503 3.87 -47.15 4.00
N TYR A 504 3.76 -47.55 2.73
CA TYR A 504 2.55 -48.14 2.18
C TYR A 504 2.89 -49.55 1.73
N TYR A 505 2.23 -50.53 2.34
CA TYR A 505 2.42 -51.93 2.00
C TYR A 505 1.09 -52.57 1.61
N SER A 506 1.09 -53.16 0.42
CA SER A 506 0.04 -54.11 0.06
C SER A 506 0.26 -55.38 0.86
N SER A 507 -0.83 -55.93 1.37
CA SER A 507 -0.94 -57.15 2.18
C SER A 507 -0.42 -58.42 1.50
N ASP A 508 -0.34 -58.44 0.16
CA ASP A 508 0.32 -59.48 -0.62
C ASP A 508 1.84 -59.30 -0.73
N ASN A 509 2.39 -58.25 -0.11
CA ASN A 509 3.79 -57.82 -0.17
C ASN A 509 4.32 -57.62 -1.61
N SER A 510 3.44 -57.44 -2.60
CA SER A 510 3.84 -57.28 -4.00
C SER A 510 4.29 -55.85 -4.33
N THR A 511 3.78 -54.86 -3.60
CA THR A 511 4.08 -53.44 -3.75
C THR A 511 4.43 -52.80 -2.40
N PHE A 512 5.63 -52.21 -2.34
CA PHE A 512 6.13 -51.46 -1.19
C PHE A 512 6.52 -50.06 -1.66
N TRP A 513 5.94 -49.05 -1.03
CA TRP A 513 6.23 -47.64 -1.27
C TRP A 513 6.64 -46.96 0.03
N ILE A 514 7.57 -46.04 -0.08
CA ILE A 514 7.99 -45.16 1.01
C ILE A 514 7.90 -43.72 0.55
N CYS A 515 7.26 -42.87 1.35
CA CYS A 515 7.26 -41.43 1.16
C CYS A 515 8.03 -40.75 2.29
N LEU A 516 8.97 -39.87 1.91
CA LEU A 516 9.74 -39.03 2.82
C LEU A 516 9.21 -37.61 2.76
N SER A 517 8.98 -37.03 3.93
CA SER A 517 8.39 -35.70 4.10
C SER A 517 9.17 -34.89 5.12
N PHE A 518 9.55 -33.66 4.76
CA PHE A 518 10.28 -32.71 5.59
C PHE A 518 9.46 -31.41 5.69
N SER A 519 9.11 -30.99 6.91
CA SER A 519 8.27 -29.81 7.13
C SER A 519 9.09 -28.66 7.69
N TYR A 520 8.91 -27.45 7.19
CA TYR A 520 9.63 -26.25 7.59
C TYR A 520 8.65 -25.16 8.00
N LEU A 521 8.93 -24.48 9.11
CA LEU A 521 8.15 -23.32 9.53
C LEU A 521 8.43 -22.12 8.61
N ARG A 522 7.37 -21.50 8.12
CA ARG A 522 7.40 -20.26 7.34
C ARG A 522 6.47 -19.24 7.96
N LEU A 523 6.77 -17.97 7.75
CA LEU A 523 5.88 -16.87 8.12
C LEU A 523 5.40 -16.22 6.84
N SER A 524 4.16 -16.51 6.48
CA SER A 524 3.54 -15.99 5.27
C SER A 524 2.62 -14.81 5.61
N THR A 525 2.46 -13.93 4.63
CA THR A 525 1.38 -12.94 4.62
C THR A 525 0.21 -13.52 3.88
N TYR A 526 -0.90 -13.70 4.58
CA TYR A 526 -2.18 -14.11 4.05
C TYR A 526 -2.92 -12.87 3.55
N ILE A 527 -3.31 -12.90 2.29
CA ILE A 527 -3.91 -11.77 1.58
C ILE A 527 -5.32 -12.18 1.16
N LEU A 528 -6.31 -11.47 1.70
CA LEU A 528 -7.68 -11.56 1.23
C LEU A 528 -8.00 -10.28 0.46
N ASP A 529 -8.15 -10.41 -0.85
CA ASP A 529 -8.54 -9.32 -1.75
C ASP A 529 -10.03 -9.40 -2.08
N THR A 530 -10.73 -8.32 -1.74
CA THR A 530 -12.19 -8.20 -1.95
C THR A 530 -12.53 -7.37 -3.18
N SER A 531 -11.55 -7.01 -3.99
CA SER A 531 -11.77 -6.12 -5.13
C SER A 531 -12.65 -6.81 -6.17
N GLY A 532 -13.66 -6.08 -6.70
CA GLY A 532 -14.56 -6.61 -7.72
C GLY A 532 -13.89 -6.90 -9.08
N ASN A 533 -12.62 -6.55 -9.23
CA ASN A 533 -11.79 -6.87 -10.40
C ASN A 533 -11.07 -8.22 -10.25
N ASN A 534 -11.07 -8.81 -9.06
CA ASN A 534 -10.49 -10.12 -8.84
C ASN A 534 -11.52 -11.21 -9.25
N PRO A 535 -11.22 -12.08 -10.23
CA PRO A 535 -12.09 -13.21 -10.57
C PRO A 535 -12.29 -14.18 -9.38
N PHE A 536 -11.46 -14.06 -8.34
CA PHE A 536 -11.54 -14.79 -7.07
C PHE A 536 -12.17 -13.99 -5.93
N SER A 537 -12.94 -12.94 -6.25
CA SER A 537 -13.74 -12.13 -5.30
C SER A 537 -14.74 -12.91 -4.43
N LEU A 538 -14.73 -14.24 -4.49
CA LEU A 538 -15.47 -15.18 -3.63
C LEU A 538 -14.71 -15.56 -2.34
N GLY A 539 -13.73 -14.76 -1.92
CA GLY A 539 -13.07 -14.94 -0.63
C GLY A 539 -11.84 -15.85 -0.66
N LEU A 540 -11.14 -15.95 -1.79
CA LEU A 540 -9.89 -16.70 -1.88
C LEU A 540 -8.76 -15.97 -1.14
N VAL A 541 -8.07 -16.68 -0.26
CA VAL A 541 -6.89 -16.21 0.44
C VAL A 541 -5.64 -16.64 -0.31
N GLU A 542 -4.84 -15.66 -0.71
CA GLU A 542 -3.53 -15.86 -1.32
C GLU A 542 -2.44 -15.85 -0.25
N LEU A 543 -1.45 -16.73 -0.39
CA LEU A 543 -0.28 -16.77 0.49
C LEU A 543 0.90 -16.11 -0.23
N GLN A 544 1.48 -15.11 0.42
CA GLN A 544 2.72 -14.49 0.00
C GLN A 544 3.80 -14.78 1.06
N GLY A 545 4.73 -15.68 0.76
CA GLY A 545 5.84 -16.07 1.63
C GLY A 545 7.18 -16.11 0.90
N GLU A 546 8.28 -16.14 1.65
CA GLU A 546 9.58 -16.55 1.11
C GLU A 546 9.59 -18.08 1.01
N ASP A 547 9.46 -18.59 -0.22
CA ASP A 547 9.43 -20.04 -0.49
C ASP A 547 10.85 -20.67 -0.49
N VAL A 548 11.90 -19.91 -0.17
CA VAL A 548 13.28 -20.38 -0.27
C VAL A 548 13.70 -21.04 1.04
N ILE A 549 14.05 -22.33 0.98
CA ILE A 549 14.69 -23.03 2.09
C ILE A 549 16.13 -22.53 2.26
N HIS A 550 16.43 -21.96 3.43
CA HIS A 550 17.80 -21.60 3.75
C HIS A 550 18.56 -22.80 4.32
N PRO A 551 19.88 -22.93 4.06
CA PRO A 551 20.69 -24.01 4.65
C PRO A 551 20.75 -24.01 6.19
N ALA A 552 20.31 -22.92 6.83
CA ALA A 552 20.25 -22.80 8.28
C ALA A 552 18.87 -23.21 8.85
N ASP A 553 17.87 -23.46 8.01
CA ASP A 553 16.52 -23.82 8.44
C ASP A 553 16.48 -25.29 8.84
N ASP A 554 15.95 -25.56 10.03
CA ASP A 554 15.70 -26.92 10.48
C ASP A 554 14.27 -27.37 10.17
N PRO A 555 14.08 -28.62 9.69
CA PRO A 555 12.77 -29.23 9.66
C PRO A 555 12.18 -29.33 11.07
N ILE A 556 10.88 -29.11 11.18
CA ILE A 556 10.12 -29.26 12.43
C ILE A 556 9.59 -30.68 12.57
N PHE A 557 9.54 -31.17 13.81
CA PHE A 557 8.95 -32.47 14.12
C PHE A 557 7.42 -32.41 13.99
N ILE A 558 6.83 -33.38 13.29
CA ILE A 558 5.39 -33.52 13.08
C ILE A 558 4.93 -34.87 13.67
N HIS A 559 4.05 -34.85 14.66
CA HIS A 559 3.49 -36.07 15.21
C HIS A 559 2.69 -36.85 14.15
N PRO A 560 2.89 -38.16 13.98
CA PRO A 560 2.26 -38.95 12.91
C PRO A 560 0.74 -39.00 13.00
N ASP A 561 0.14 -38.82 14.18
CA ASP A 561 -1.32 -38.69 14.34
C ASP A 561 -1.94 -37.50 13.58
N TRP A 562 -1.16 -36.49 13.18
CA TRP A 562 -1.67 -35.43 12.29
C TRP A 562 -2.11 -35.99 10.92
N VAL A 563 -1.47 -37.05 10.44
CA VAL A 563 -1.87 -37.78 9.22
C VAL A 563 -3.18 -38.55 9.45
N LEU A 564 -3.37 -39.11 10.63
CA LEU A 564 -4.62 -39.82 10.97
C LEU A 564 -5.80 -38.83 11.08
N ALA A 565 -5.55 -37.66 11.67
CA ALA A 565 -6.52 -36.57 11.73
C ALA A 565 -6.88 -36.01 10.35
N SER A 566 -5.92 -35.91 9.43
CA SER A 566 -6.20 -35.44 8.06
C SER A 566 -7.08 -36.41 7.26
N LEU A 567 -7.03 -37.71 7.57
CA LEU A 567 -7.89 -38.74 6.95
C LEU A 567 -9.19 -39.03 7.72
N SER A 568 -9.34 -38.46 8.92
CA SER A 568 -10.41 -38.79 9.86
C SER A 568 -10.47 -40.30 10.15
N VAL A 569 -9.35 -40.88 10.58
CA VAL A 569 -9.22 -42.32 10.89
C VAL A 569 -8.64 -42.55 12.29
N ASP A 570 -9.18 -43.54 13.00
CA ASP A 570 -8.68 -43.91 14.33
C ASP A 570 -7.38 -44.73 14.20
N ARG A 571 -6.50 -44.68 15.21
CA ARG A 571 -5.30 -45.54 15.25
C ARG A 571 -5.66 -47.02 15.10
N GLY A 572 -4.94 -47.72 14.21
CA GLY A 572 -5.12 -49.13 13.94
C GLY A 572 -6.44 -49.48 13.24
N SER A 573 -7.24 -48.48 12.85
CA SER A 573 -8.50 -48.68 12.15
C SER A 573 -8.32 -48.62 10.62
N THR A 574 -9.39 -48.92 9.90
CA THR A 574 -9.40 -48.96 8.42
C THR A 574 -10.22 -47.81 7.87
N VAL A 575 -9.66 -47.05 6.93
CA VAL A 575 -10.40 -46.13 6.07
C VAL A 575 -11.31 -46.97 5.16
N PRO A 576 -12.64 -46.84 5.26
CA PRO A 576 -13.55 -47.74 4.59
C PRO A 576 -13.66 -47.46 3.08
N GLU A 577 -13.97 -48.50 2.31
CA GLU A 577 -13.97 -48.50 0.83
C GLU A 577 -14.87 -47.43 0.18
N TYR A 578 -15.96 -47.03 0.85
CA TYR A 578 -16.88 -46.02 0.33
C TYR A 578 -16.34 -44.58 0.41
N ARG A 579 -15.20 -44.34 1.07
CA ARG A 579 -14.55 -43.03 1.15
C ARG A 579 -13.73 -42.79 -0.11
N GLY A 580 -13.89 -41.61 -0.72
CA GLY A 580 -13.13 -41.23 -1.93
C GLY A 580 -11.61 -41.32 -1.74
N SER A 581 -11.12 -40.95 -0.55
CA SER A 581 -9.72 -41.10 -0.14
C SER A 581 -9.21 -42.54 -0.19
N SER A 582 -10.04 -43.52 0.16
CA SER A 582 -9.67 -44.95 0.07
C SER A 582 -9.51 -45.40 -1.37
N THR A 583 -10.45 -45.01 -2.23
CA THR A 583 -10.44 -45.34 -3.66
C THR A 583 -9.22 -44.71 -4.35
N VAL A 584 -9.02 -43.40 -4.18
CA VAL A 584 -7.92 -42.67 -4.82
C VAL A 584 -6.56 -43.16 -4.36
N LEU A 585 -6.38 -43.46 -3.05
CA LEU A 585 -5.12 -43.99 -2.57
C LEU A 585 -4.87 -45.43 -3.08
N ALA A 586 -5.89 -46.27 -3.10
CA ALA A 586 -5.78 -47.62 -3.65
C ALA A 586 -5.46 -47.60 -5.16
N ASP A 587 -6.04 -46.67 -5.91
CA ASP A 587 -5.75 -46.42 -7.33
C ASP A 587 -4.30 -45.97 -7.52
N ALA A 588 -3.88 -44.94 -6.78
CA ALA A 588 -2.53 -44.38 -6.89
C ALA A 588 -1.45 -45.44 -6.61
N LEU A 589 -1.70 -46.36 -5.67
CA LEU A 589 -0.77 -47.47 -5.38
C LEU A 589 -0.74 -48.57 -6.44
N GLN A 590 -1.84 -48.77 -7.17
CA GLN A 590 -1.96 -49.81 -8.20
C GLN A 590 -1.50 -49.35 -9.59
N PHE A 591 -1.72 -48.07 -9.90
CA PHE A 591 -1.49 -47.49 -11.23
C PHE A 591 -0.30 -46.55 -11.32
N SER A 592 0.44 -46.36 -10.22
CA SER A 592 1.68 -45.57 -10.22
C SER A 592 2.65 -46.06 -11.30
N GLY A 593 2.76 -45.30 -12.40
CA GLY A 593 3.50 -45.65 -13.61
C GLY A 593 2.67 -45.63 -14.91
N SER A 594 1.38 -45.31 -14.86
CA SER A 594 0.54 -45.08 -16.03
C SER A 594 0.17 -43.59 -16.19
N ASP A 595 0.18 -43.08 -17.43
CA ASP A 595 -0.09 -41.66 -17.77
C ASP A 595 -1.54 -41.21 -17.44
N GLU A 596 -2.43 -42.12 -17.03
CA GLU A 596 -3.87 -41.85 -16.86
C GLU A 596 -4.33 -41.70 -15.38
N SER A 597 -3.43 -41.77 -14.39
CA SER A 597 -3.78 -41.74 -12.95
C SER A 597 -2.96 -40.75 -12.12
N ILE A 598 -3.56 -40.18 -11.08
CA ILE A 598 -2.87 -39.37 -10.04
C ILE A 598 -1.78 -40.24 -9.39
N GLY A 599 -0.55 -39.74 -9.33
CA GLY A 599 0.57 -40.45 -8.72
C GLY A 599 0.45 -40.53 -7.19
N LEU A 600 1.04 -41.58 -6.57
CA LEU A 600 1.08 -41.70 -5.11
C LEU A 600 1.71 -40.47 -4.43
N ALA A 601 2.73 -39.89 -5.06
CA ALA A 601 3.40 -38.69 -4.56
C ALA A 601 2.41 -37.52 -4.38
N GLU A 602 1.56 -37.27 -5.38
CA GLU A 602 0.56 -36.20 -5.33
C GLU A 602 -0.50 -36.46 -4.25
N VAL A 603 -1.02 -37.69 -4.18
CA VAL A 603 -1.99 -38.08 -3.14
C VAL A 603 -1.40 -37.92 -1.74
N HIS A 604 -0.17 -38.39 -1.54
CA HIS A 604 0.55 -38.24 -0.28
C HIS A 604 0.76 -36.76 0.07
N ALA A 605 1.18 -35.95 -0.90
CA ALA A 605 1.41 -34.53 -0.73
C ALA A 605 0.12 -33.79 -0.31
N ILE A 606 -1.03 -34.12 -0.90
CA ILE A 606 -2.34 -33.55 -0.51
C ILE A 606 -2.73 -33.96 0.92
N ILE A 607 -2.58 -35.25 1.27
CA ILE A 607 -2.87 -35.76 2.62
C ILE A 607 -2.01 -35.03 3.66
N MET A 608 -0.74 -34.83 3.35
CA MET A 608 0.19 -34.12 4.21
C MET A 608 -0.08 -32.61 4.25
N GLY A 609 -0.37 -31.95 3.13
CA GLY A 609 -0.77 -30.55 3.10
C GLY A 609 -2.02 -30.30 3.96
N GLN A 610 -2.99 -31.20 3.90
CA GLN A 610 -4.16 -31.17 4.78
C GLN A 610 -3.75 -31.36 6.26
N ALA A 611 -2.90 -32.35 6.57
CA ALA A 611 -2.40 -32.57 7.93
C ALA A 611 -1.71 -31.32 8.51
N LEU A 612 -0.80 -30.72 7.74
CA LEU A 612 -0.08 -29.51 8.14
C LEU A 612 -1.00 -28.30 8.32
N SER A 613 -2.03 -28.17 7.47
CA SER A 613 -2.98 -27.06 7.58
C SER A 613 -3.79 -27.06 8.89
N LEU A 614 -3.95 -28.24 9.50
CA LEU A 614 -4.69 -28.45 10.74
C LEU A 614 -3.84 -28.17 12.00
N ILE A 615 -2.52 -28.07 11.86
CA ILE A 615 -1.60 -27.86 12.99
C ILE A 615 -1.81 -26.45 13.55
N ASN A 616 -2.04 -26.36 14.86
CA ASN A 616 -2.24 -25.08 15.53
C ASN A 616 -0.92 -24.38 15.85
N TYR A 617 -1.03 -23.10 16.19
CA TYR A 617 0.07 -22.31 16.73
C TYR A 617 -0.32 -21.56 18.00
N ALA A 618 0.69 -21.32 18.82
CA ALA A 618 0.59 -20.56 20.06
C ALA A 618 1.07 -19.12 19.86
N THR A 619 0.42 -18.19 20.57
CA THR A 619 0.78 -16.77 20.58
C THR A 619 0.77 -16.20 21.98
N GLU A 620 1.64 -15.22 22.23
CA GLU A 620 1.62 -14.41 23.44
C GLU A 620 1.21 -12.96 23.14
N ASP A 621 0.40 -12.38 24.03
CA ASP A 621 0.00 -10.97 23.98
C ASP A 621 1.17 -10.08 24.41
N VAL A 622 1.60 -9.15 23.54
CA VAL A 622 2.58 -8.13 23.91
C VAL A 622 1.87 -6.97 24.61
N ASN A 623 1.96 -6.93 25.93
CA ASN A 623 1.59 -5.73 26.68
C ASN A 623 2.58 -4.61 26.37
N SER A 624 2.06 -3.46 25.91
CA SER A 624 2.79 -2.25 25.51
C SER A 624 3.66 -1.60 26.62
N THR A 625 3.84 -2.27 27.76
CA THR A 625 4.66 -1.84 28.90
C THR A 625 5.93 -2.67 29.10
N SER A 626 6.15 -3.73 28.31
CA SER A 626 7.41 -4.48 28.34
C SER A 626 8.42 -3.82 27.40
N ASP A 627 9.34 -3.03 27.95
CA ASP A 627 10.43 -2.32 27.24
C ASP A 627 11.49 -3.25 26.59
N LYS A 628 11.20 -4.56 26.47
CA LYS A 628 12.04 -5.53 25.76
C LYS A 628 11.15 -6.53 25.05
N LEU A 629 10.71 -6.19 23.83
CA LEU A 629 10.41 -7.25 22.87
C LEU A 629 11.72 -8.03 22.63
N PRO A 630 11.72 -9.37 22.73
CA PRO A 630 12.85 -10.16 22.27
C PRO A 630 13.08 -9.83 20.80
N THR A 631 14.27 -9.36 20.45
CA THR A 631 14.66 -9.04 19.06
C THR A 631 14.61 -10.24 18.11
N SER A 632 14.28 -11.44 18.60
CA SER A 632 14.32 -12.71 17.87
C SER A 632 12.97 -13.39 17.67
N THR A 633 11.86 -12.87 18.20
CA THR A 633 10.54 -13.51 18.04
C THR A 633 9.68 -12.77 17.01
N PRO A 634 9.14 -13.46 16.01
CA PRO A 634 8.39 -12.83 14.94
C PRO A 634 7.05 -12.28 15.44
N MET A 635 6.79 -11.00 15.14
CA MET A 635 5.52 -10.35 15.45
C MET A 635 4.52 -10.67 14.35
N LEU A 636 3.31 -11.06 14.74
CA LEU A 636 2.20 -11.26 13.82
C LEU A 636 1.44 -9.94 13.70
N ASN A 637 1.50 -9.33 12.52
CA ASN A 637 0.82 -8.08 12.23
C ASN A 637 -0.45 -8.29 11.39
N VAL A 638 -1.44 -7.42 11.60
CA VAL A 638 -2.66 -7.34 10.81
C VAL A 638 -2.76 -5.92 10.26
N SER A 639 -2.86 -5.79 8.95
CA SER A 639 -3.09 -4.52 8.30
C SER A 639 -4.23 -4.57 7.30
N LEU A 640 -5.02 -3.50 7.28
CA LEU A 640 -6.09 -3.31 6.34
C LEU A 640 -5.67 -2.22 5.35
N LEU A 641 -5.60 -2.56 4.08
CA LEU A 641 -5.38 -1.58 3.01
C LEU A 641 -6.73 -1.16 2.47
N LEU A 642 -7.09 0.12 2.68
CA LEU A 642 -8.34 0.69 2.21
C LEU A 642 -8.12 1.48 0.92
N TYR A 643 -8.89 1.19 -0.12
CA TYR A 643 -8.94 2.00 -1.32
C TYR A 643 -10.10 2.99 -1.21
N ALA A 644 -9.80 4.30 -1.17
CA ALA A 644 -10.82 5.33 -1.04
C ALA A 644 -10.38 6.66 -1.66
N TRP A 645 -11.35 7.53 -1.95
CA TRP A 645 -11.06 8.93 -2.27
C TRP A 645 -10.57 9.63 -1.02
N MET A 646 -9.37 10.20 -1.07
CA MET A 646 -8.80 10.93 0.05
C MET A 646 -8.02 12.17 -0.38
N TYR A 647 -7.97 13.14 0.51
CA TYR A 647 -6.97 14.20 0.48
C TYR A 647 -5.70 13.68 1.15
N GLY A 648 -4.53 14.07 0.67
CA GLY A 648 -3.29 13.55 1.24
C GLY A 648 -2.03 14.17 0.64
N LEU A 649 -0.98 14.22 1.45
CA LEU A 649 0.33 14.77 1.10
C LEU A 649 1.34 13.72 0.62
N GLN A 650 0.87 12.58 0.08
CA GLN A 650 1.75 11.47 -0.26
C GLN A 650 2.66 11.79 -1.45
N SER A 651 2.18 12.57 -2.43
CA SER A 651 2.95 12.93 -3.62
C SER A 651 3.89 14.13 -3.40
N VAL A 652 5.01 14.19 -4.12
CA VAL A 652 5.91 15.36 -4.12
C VAL A 652 5.19 16.61 -4.65
N THR A 653 4.28 16.44 -5.61
CA THR A 653 3.47 17.52 -6.20
C THR A 653 2.49 18.11 -5.20
N SER A 654 1.85 17.32 -4.34
CA SER A 654 0.96 17.83 -3.28
C SER A 654 1.73 18.61 -2.20
N LYS A 655 2.93 18.14 -1.81
CA LYS A 655 3.81 18.86 -0.87
C LYS A 655 4.25 20.22 -1.42
N LEU A 656 4.67 20.26 -2.69
CA LEU A 656 4.96 21.52 -3.38
C LEU A 656 3.72 22.41 -3.49
N GLY A 657 2.56 21.80 -3.75
CA GLY A 657 1.24 22.44 -3.76
C GLY A 657 0.97 23.24 -2.48
N VAL A 658 1.07 22.57 -1.32
CA VAL A 658 0.86 23.23 -0.02
C VAL A 658 1.87 24.36 0.20
N ALA A 659 3.15 24.17 -0.15
CA ALA A 659 4.15 25.22 0.00
C ALA A 659 3.81 26.49 -0.80
N VAL A 660 3.39 26.33 -2.06
CA VAL A 660 3.00 27.46 -2.92
C VAL A 660 1.69 28.11 -2.42
N ALA A 661 0.73 27.31 -1.95
CA ALA A 661 -0.51 27.84 -1.36
C ALA A 661 -0.25 28.68 -0.10
N LEU A 662 0.68 28.27 0.76
CA LEU A 662 1.11 29.04 1.92
C LEU A 662 1.79 30.36 1.52
N ILE A 663 2.64 30.35 0.48
CA ILE A 663 3.22 31.59 -0.08
C ILE A 663 2.11 32.50 -0.62
N GLY A 664 1.12 31.95 -1.31
CA GLY A 664 -0.06 32.69 -1.76
C GLY A 664 -0.83 33.34 -0.59
N CYS A 665 -1.02 32.62 0.51
CA CYS A 665 -1.63 33.17 1.73
C CYS A 665 -0.83 34.37 2.27
N VAL A 666 0.49 34.28 2.30
CA VAL A 666 1.37 35.39 2.72
C VAL A 666 1.21 36.61 1.81
N ILE A 667 1.10 36.43 0.49
CA ILE A 667 0.89 37.51 -0.47
C ILE A 667 -0.46 38.21 -0.24
N VAL A 668 -1.52 37.45 0.00
CA VAL A 668 -2.85 38.01 0.30
C VAL A 668 -2.84 38.79 1.62
N LEU A 669 -2.22 38.25 2.67
CA LEU A 669 -2.05 38.93 3.96
C LEU A 669 -1.24 40.23 3.80
N LEU A 670 -0.16 40.21 3.01
CA LEU A 670 0.63 41.40 2.70
C LEU A 670 -0.22 42.46 2.01
N GLY A 671 -1.11 42.06 1.08
CA GLY A 671 -2.07 42.96 0.44
C GLY A 671 -3.01 43.65 1.43
N ILE A 672 -3.52 42.92 2.42
CA ILE A 672 -4.35 43.47 3.50
C ILE A 672 -3.54 44.53 4.29
N VAL A 673 -2.29 44.23 4.64
CA VAL A 673 -1.40 45.16 5.38
C VAL A 673 -1.11 46.42 4.56
N ILE A 674 -0.75 46.27 3.28
CA ILE A 674 -0.46 47.40 2.38
C ILE A 674 -1.68 48.31 2.26
N LYS A 675 -2.88 47.73 2.11
CA LYS A 675 -4.12 48.50 1.97
C LYS A 675 -4.53 49.17 3.29
N ALA A 676 -4.33 48.50 4.43
CA ALA A 676 -4.54 49.08 5.76
C ALA A 676 -3.60 50.28 6.01
N TRP A 677 -2.33 50.17 5.59
CA TRP A 677 -1.34 51.24 5.73
C TRP A 677 -1.64 52.44 4.83
N ARG A 678 -2.31 52.22 3.70
CA ARG A 678 -2.67 53.24 2.69
C ARG A 678 -3.98 53.99 2.98
N ARG A 679 -4.61 53.80 4.14
CA ARG A 679 -5.85 54.53 4.55
C ARG A 679 -5.75 56.06 4.53
N THR A 680 -4.60 56.65 4.23
CA THR A 680 -4.38 58.10 4.26
C THR A 680 -4.61 58.84 2.93
N VAL A 681 -4.66 58.19 1.76
CA VAL A 681 -5.06 58.84 0.49
C VAL A 681 -5.65 57.82 -0.52
N PRO A 682 -6.96 57.84 -0.81
CA PRO A 682 -7.55 57.07 -1.90
C PRO A 682 -7.37 57.83 -3.23
N ARG A 683 -6.78 57.18 -4.23
CA ARG A 683 -6.81 57.65 -5.63
C ARG A 683 -7.12 56.46 -6.55
N ASP A 684 -8.09 56.64 -7.43
CA ASP A 684 -8.55 55.62 -8.37
C ASP A 684 -7.52 55.39 -9.50
N LEU A 685 -7.55 54.22 -10.15
CA LEU A 685 -6.63 53.89 -11.26
C LEU A 685 -6.83 54.83 -12.47
N LEU A 686 -8.08 55.23 -12.71
CA LEU A 686 -8.42 56.21 -13.72
C LEU A 686 -7.92 57.62 -13.34
N ASP A 687 -7.98 57.98 -12.06
CA ASP A 687 -7.41 59.24 -11.56
C ASP A 687 -5.89 59.23 -11.66
N PHE A 688 -5.24 58.09 -11.42
CA PHE A 688 -3.80 57.93 -11.59
C PHE A 688 -3.39 58.13 -13.05
N VAL A 689 -4.06 57.46 -13.98
CA VAL A 689 -3.77 57.54 -15.43
C VAL A 689 -4.12 58.91 -15.98
N THR A 690 -5.23 59.52 -15.56
CA THR A 690 -5.61 60.87 -16.01
C THR A 690 -4.70 61.94 -15.41
N VAL A 691 -4.21 61.81 -14.18
CA VAL A 691 -3.18 62.69 -13.61
C VAL A 691 -1.84 62.50 -14.32
N ALA A 692 -1.49 61.27 -14.70
CA ALA A 692 -0.30 61.00 -15.49
C ALA A 692 -0.39 61.58 -16.92
N LEU A 693 -1.57 61.52 -17.55
CA LEU A 693 -1.84 62.09 -18.88
C LEU A 693 -2.01 63.61 -18.87
N LYS A 694 -2.41 64.21 -17.74
CA LYS A 694 -2.56 65.67 -17.58
C LYS A 694 -1.25 66.40 -17.27
N GLN A 695 -0.16 65.69 -16.97
CA GLN A 695 1.15 66.31 -16.87
C GLN A 695 1.58 66.76 -18.27
N THR A 696 1.79 68.06 -18.47
CA THR A 696 2.43 68.58 -19.68
C THR A 696 3.77 67.86 -19.83
N PRO A 697 4.07 67.27 -21.01
CA PRO A 697 5.32 66.55 -21.18
C PRO A 697 6.47 67.52 -20.88
N PRO A 698 7.44 67.18 -20.01
CA PRO A 698 8.64 67.99 -19.87
C PRO A 698 9.22 68.22 -21.27
N GLU A 699 9.69 69.44 -21.58
CA GLU A 699 10.26 69.80 -22.90
C GLU A 699 11.34 68.82 -23.38
N VAL A 700 11.93 68.07 -22.44
CA VAL A 700 12.87 66.96 -22.62
C VAL A 700 12.33 65.83 -23.51
N LEU A 701 11.01 65.58 -23.57
CA LEU A 701 10.41 64.50 -24.36
C LEU A 701 10.26 64.80 -25.86
N LYS A 702 10.42 66.06 -26.30
CA LYS A 702 10.23 66.41 -27.72
C LYS A 702 11.35 65.95 -28.65
N ASN A 703 12.51 65.53 -28.12
CA ASN A 703 13.72 65.21 -28.88
C ASN A 703 14.37 63.85 -28.52
N LEU A 704 13.67 62.93 -27.84
CA LEU A 704 14.25 61.65 -27.39
C LEU A 704 13.81 60.49 -28.28
N GLU A 705 14.75 59.61 -28.65
CA GLU A 705 14.45 58.33 -29.31
C GLU A 705 13.60 57.42 -28.42
N GLU A 706 12.78 56.54 -29.01
CA GLU A 706 11.84 55.65 -28.31
C GLU A 706 12.49 54.75 -27.23
N LYS A 707 13.78 54.42 -27.39
CA LYS A 707 14.56 53.68 -26.38
C LYS A 707 14.95 54.51 -25.15
N GLU A 708 14.97 55.84 -25.27
CA GLU A 708 15.33 56.77 -24.20
C GLU A 708 14.11 57.22 -23.37
N THR A 709 12.90 57.20 -23.95
CA THR A 709 11.65 57.56 -23.24
C THR A 709 11.31 56.58 -22.11
N VAL A 710 11.70 55.32 -22.24
CA VAL A 710 11.50 54.23 -21.26
C VAL A 710 12.21 54.51 -19.92
N LYS A 711 13.25 55.35 -19.92
CA LYS A 711 14.08 55.68 -18.75
C LYS A 711 13.60 56.91 -17.98
N VAL A 712 12.61 57.64 -18.50
CA VAL A 712 12.06 58.85 -17.86
C VAL A 712 11.32 58.45 -16.58
N ARG A 713 11.64 59.12 -15.47
CA ARG A 713 11.03 58.85 -14.16
C ARG A 713 9.75 59.66 -13.98
N PHE A 714 8.65 58.95 -13.72
CA PHE A 714 7.36 59.52 -13.37
C PHE A 714 7.29 59.76 -11.87
N ARG A 715 7.04 61.00 -11.45
CA ARG A 715 6.86 61.35 -10.04
C ARG A 715 5.42 61.79 -9.78
N MET A 716 4.78 61.16 -8.80
CA MET A 716 3.47 61.59 -8.35
C MET A 716 3.64 62.77 -7.40
N ARG A 717 3.11 63.95 -7.76
CA ARG A 717 3.16 65.14 -6.91
C ARG A 717 2.14 64.97 -5.77
N ASN A 718 2.62 64.98 -4.52
CA ASN A 718 1.75 65.01 -3.35
C ASN A 718 1.17 66.42 -3.21
N GLN A 719 -0.15 66.53 -3.03
CA GLN A 719 -0.88 67.81 -2.89
C GLN A 719 -0.68 68.48 -1.51
N LYS A 720 0.38 68.10 -0.77
CA LYS A 720 0.70 68.68 0.55
C LYS A 720 1.69 69.85 0.49
N ASP A 721 2.26 70.16 -0.68
CA ASP A 721 3.28 71.19 -0.83
C ASP A 721 2.74 72.49 -1.49
N THR A 722 1.42 72.74 -1.44
CA THR A 722 0.80 73.98 -1.97
C THR A 722 0.02 74.78 -0.92
N GLU A 723 0.36 74.61 0.36
CA GLU A 723 0.02 75.60 1.39
C GLU A 723 1.31 75.96 2.12
N PHE A 724 1.56 77.27 2.26
CA PHE A 724 2.75 77.95 2.76
C PHE A 724 3.76 78.41 1.69
N GLU A 725 3.41 79.51 1.01
CA GLU A 725 4.21 80.73 1.01
C GLU A 725 3.28 81.91 0.64
N PHE A 726 3.26 82.95 1.49
CA PHE A 726 2.66 84.26 1.23
C PHE A 726 3.65 85.12 0.45
#